data_AF-A0A022RSI2-F1
#
_entry.id   AF-A0A022RSI2-F1
#
_cell.length_a   1.000
_cell.length_b   1.000
_cell.length_c   1.000
_cell.angle_alpha   90.00
_cell.angle_beta   90.00
_cell.angle_gamma   90.00
#
_symmetry.space_group_name_H-M   'P 1'
#
loop_
_entity.id
_entity.type
_entity.pdbx_description
1 polymer ?
#
loop_
_entity_poly.entity_id
_entity_poly.type
_entity_poly.pdbx_seq_one_letter_code
_entity_poly.pdbx_strand_id
1 'polypeptide(L)'
;MYEELKNGKYQVKISNKSYACPYCPEKRTRDFRYEDLLQHATAIGSCSSQNVKRTERDKANHVALTKYLQTDIAVLPAGGGSKPPSAKSHAAAVLEQGLQGRDEVFVWPWTGVMVNIPTDLKNGHYVGKGEEARKTNICPYCPWRRTINFQYKDLLQHASAIATCSSKKRTAKDKANHLSLAKYLQIDFAVACAGSSTKPPSSSVVVEAVTDYDPSEMLVWPWSGVVVNIPVELIDGRYVGESGSKLRDRLSRRGFNPIRVRTLWIDKWHSGTAIVEFRKDWSGFADAMFFDKDYEVNNHGKTNWLAKTDKSSDLYAWIARVDDYNANDVIGETLRRFGDPRTVLDIMEEEARKTNKLVISLTNTFESKKRCLLEMESKVKETESSLSQLIVERDNIRRVYNEEIRKIQSSAWDHYKKIFKDHEKLKVELETQKRDLERRGQELMKRETHNKIERERLAEELEQNAVKNCSLQAAAKEQRRADENVMKLAEEHKKQKEKLHKRIIQLEKQLDAKQAVQLEVEQLRGKLNVMMHMGHEGDLRVLNKVELLIKALREKEEELQDLEALNQYLILQERNRNNDLQDARKELVNRMGELDSKPFHEAMKKKYNEAEANERASELCSLFEEYLRDPEWHPVKVVDVNGTHQVWL
;
A
#
# COMPACT_ATOMS: atom_id res chain seq x y z
N MET A 1 20.30 15.90 29.19
CA MET A 1 19.51 16.14 27.96
C MET A 1 18.40 15.11 27.79
N TYR A 2 18.66 13.86 27.40
CA TYR A 2 17.58 12.84 27.26
C TYR A 2 16.86 12.54 28.59
N GLU A 3 17.60 12.29 29.68
CA GLU A 3 16.99 12.08 31.01
C GLU A 3 16.21 13.31 31.52
N GLU A 4 16.58 14.51 31.11
CA GLU A 4 15.85 15.73 31.49
C GLU A 4 14.48 15.82 30.79
N LEU A 5 14.36 15.29 29.57
CA LEU A 5 13.07 15.17 28.87
C LEU A 5 12.20 14.09 29.53
N LYS A 6 12.80 12.97 29.95
CA LYS A 6 12.11 11.87 30.62
C LYS A 6 11.59 12.25 32.01
N ASN A 7 12.38 13.03 32.75
CA ASN A 7 12.02 13.53 34.08
C ASN A 7 11.04 14.73 34.04
N GLY A 8 10.51 15.08 32.86
CA GLY A 8 9.48 16.12 32.72
C GLY A 8 9.98 17.55 32.90
N LYS A 9 11.30 17.79 32.90
CA LYS A 9 11.88 19.14 33.06
C LYS A 9 11.49 20.09 31.93
N TYR A 10 11.18 19.56 30.75
CA TYR A 10 10.72 20.32 29.60
C TYR A 10 9.39 19.77 29.09
N GLN A 11 8.41 20.65 28.90
CA GLN A 11 7.10 20.27 28.35
C GLN A 11 7.17 20.18 26.82
N VAL A 12 7.31 18.97 26.30
CA VAL A 12 7.36 18.71 24.84
C VAL A 12 5.95 18.55 24.25
N LYS A 13 5.01 17.95 25.01
CA LYS A 13 3.61 17.77 24.62
C LYS A 13 2.75 18.87 25.24
N ILE A 14 2.14 19.71 24.41
CA ILE A 14 1.25 20.80 24.83
C ILE A 14 -0.19 20.30 24.90
N SER A 15 -0.62 19.51 23.89
CA SER A 15 -1.95 18.89 23.84
C SER A 15 -1.87 17.51 23.18
N ASN A 16 -3.00 16.80 23.06
CA ASN A 16 -3.02 15.48 22.40
C ASN A 16 -2.60 15.49 20.93
N LYS A 17 -2.56 16.66 20.28
CA LYS A 17 -2.17 16.81 18.87
C LYS A 17 -1.11 17.90 18.62
N SER A 18 -0.67 18.60 19.67
CA SER A 18 0.32 19.68 19.57
C SER A 18 1.56 19.42 20.44
N TYR A 19 2.72 19.61 19.84
CA TYR A 19 4.03 19.47 20.45
C TYR A 19 4.91 20.69 20.17
N ALA A 20 5.86 20.98 21.04
CA ALA A 20 6.82 22.07 20.85
C ALA A 20 8.26 21.63 21.09
N CYS A 21 9.18 22.26 20.37
CA CYS A 21 10.61 22.06 20.57
C CYS A 21 11.10 22.92 21.75
N PRO A 22 11.59 22.34 22.87
CA PRO A 22 12.04 23.11 24.02
C PRO A 22 13.38 23.82 23.79
N TYR A 23 14.09 23.47 22.70
CA TYR A 23 15.45 23.93 22.41
C TYR A 23 15.50 25.02 21.32
N CYS A 24 14.38 25.38 20.71
CA CYS A 24 14.30 26.43 19.68
C CYS A 24 13.42 27.59 20.18
N PRO A 25 13.99 28.69 20.70
CA PRO A 25 13.21 29.80 21.27
C PRO A 25 12.27 30.47 20.26
N GLU A 26 12.71 30.66 19.00
CA GLU A 26 11.87 31.22 17.92
C GLU A 26 10.69 30.32 17.51
N LYS A 27 10.76 29.02 17.85
CA LYS A 27 9.75 28.02 17.48
C LYS A 27 8.99 27.47 18.69
N ARG A 28 9.27 27.97 19.90
CA ARG A 28 8.62 27.54 21.15
C ARG A 28 7.13 27.91 21.21
N THR A 29 6.71 28.87 20.39
CA THR A 29 5.31 29.29 20.20
C THR A 29 4.64 28.62 19.00
N ARG A 30 5.36 27.81 18.22
CA ARG A 30 4.80 27.06 17.10
C ARG A 30 4.35 25.68 17.57
N ASP A 31 3.05 25.44 17.44
CA ASP A 31 2.44 24.13 17.62
C ASP A 31 2.83 23.22 16.44
N PHE A 32 3.62 22.18 16.71
CA PHE A 32 3.96 21.14 15.73
C PHE A 32 3.02 19.94 15.90
N ARG A 33 2.69 19.27 14.78
CA ARG A 33 2.23 17.87 14.86
C ARG A 33 3.40 16.96 15.22
N TYR A 34 3.12 15.77 15.75
CA TYR A 34 4.16 14.82 16.17
C TYR A 34 5.18 14.54 15.06
N GLU A 35 4.72 14.26 13.84
CA GLU A 35 5.56 13.99 12.67
C GLU A 35 6.42 15.21 12.29
N ASP A 36 5.85 16.41 12.32
CA ASP A 36 6.55 17.65 12.00
C ASP A 36 7.65 17.95 13.04
N LEU A 37 7.38 17.69 14.32
CA LEU A 37 8.36 17.87 15.39
C LEU A 37 9.48 16.83 15.28
N LEU A 38 9.15 15.58 14.98
CA LEU A 38 10.13 14.51 14.79
C LEU A 38 11.04 14.82 13.61
N GLN A 39 10.49 15.27 12.49
CA GLN A 39 11.27 15.67 11.31
C GLN A 39 12.13 16.90 11.62
N HIS A 40 11.61 17.88 12.34
CA HIS A 40 12.36 19.05 12.80
C HIS A 40 13.55 18.65 13.70
N ALA A 41 13.32 17.81 14.72
CA ALA A 41 14.36 17.38 15.63
C ALA A 41 15.44 16.54 14.91
N THR A 42 15.02 15.63 14.04
CA THR A 42 15.91 14.77 13.26
C THR A 42 16.79 15.60 12.33
N ALA A 43 16.20 16.54 11.59
CA ALA A 43 16.95 17.38 10.64
C ALA A 43 18.00 18.28 11.32
N ILE A 44 17.77 18.67 12.58
CA ILE A 44 18.74 19.46 13.35
C ILE A 44 19.83 18.55 13.95
N GLY A 45 19.44 17.38 14.47
CA GLY A 45 20.37 16.41 15.02
C GLY A 45 21.30 15.78 13.98
N SER A 46 20.84 15.63 12.73
CA SER A 46 21.60 15.00 11.64
C SER A 46 22.36 15.99 10.73
N CYS A 47 22.40 17.28 11.08
CA CYS A 47 23.02 18.30 10.24
C CYS A 47 24.56 18.22 10.27
N SER A 48 25.17 17.79 9.16
CA SER A 48 26.63 17.61 9.01
C SER A 48 27.41 18.90 8.72
N SER A 49 26.74 19.98 8.33
CA SER A 49 27.38 21.26 8.05
C SER A 49 27.75 22.01 9.34
N GLN A 50 28.96 22.56 9.40
CA GLN A 50 29.39 23.59 10.36
C GLN A 50 28.60 24.88 10.12
N ASN A 51 27.31 24.86 10.45
CA ASN A 51 26.43 26.00 10.32
C ASN A 51 26.62 26.88 11.57
N VAL A 52 27.24 28.06 11.40
CA VAL A 52 27.67 28.98 12.47
C VAL A 52 26.53 29.39 13.43
N LYS A 53 25.26 29.22 13.02
CA LYS A 53 24.08 29.56 13.82
C LYS A 53 23.69 28.52 14.88
N ARG A 54 24.30 27.33 14.92
CA ARG A 54 23.92 26.26 15.88
C ARG A 54 25.13 25.58 16.50
N THR A 55 25.14 25.47 17.82
CA THR A 55 26.23 24.87 18.57
C THR A 55 26.16 23.34 18.57
N GLU A 56 27.26 22.65 18.87
CA GLU A 56 27.27 21.19 19.06
C GLU A 56 26.32 20.76 20.19
N ARG A 57 26.13 21.63 21.20
CA ARG A 57 25.14 21.43 22.26
C ARG A 57 23.70 21.45 21.71
N ASP A 58 23.39 22.33 20.77
CA ASP A 58 22.07 22.37 20.13
C ASP A 58 21.79 21.11 19.32
N LYS A 59 22.79 20.58 18.61
CA LYS A 59 22.65 19.31 17.87
C LYS A 59 22.37 18.16 18.83
N ALA A 60 23.16 18.05 19.90
CA ALA A 60 22.98 17.00 20.91
C ALA A 60 21.62 17.08 21.62
N ASN A 61 21.11 18.29 21.89
CA ASN A 61 19.76 18.52 22.40
C ASN A 61 18.67 17.96 21.46
N HIS A 62 18.81 18.17 20.15
CA HIS A 62 17.83 17.70 19.16
C HIS A 62 17.96 16.19 18.85
N VAL A 63 19.16 15.61 18.97
CA VAL A 63 19.33 14.14 18.96
C VAL A 63 18.64 13.50 20.17
N ALA A 64 18.80 14.08 21.36
CA ALA A 64 18.10 13.63 22.56
C ALA A 64 16.56 13.75 22.42
N LEU A 65 16.07 14.85 21.83
CA LEU A 65 14.64 15.04 21.54
C LEU A 65 14.10 14.01 20.54
N THR A 66 14.87 13.71 19.49
CA THR A 66 14.51 12.69 18.49
C THR A 66 14.36 11.32 19.14
N LYS A 67 15.34 10.94 19.97
CA LYS A 67 15.28 9.70 20.74
C LYS A 67 14.02 9.66 21.61
N TYR A 68 13.77 10.70 22.40
CA TYR A 68 12.60 10.80 23.28
C TYR A 68 11.25 10.71 22.53
N LEU A 69 11.13 11.37 21.37
CA LEU A 69 9.92 11.28 20.55
C LEU A 69 9.69 9.86 20.03
N GLN A 70 10.73 9.15 19.61
CA GLN A 70 10.66 7.81 19.06
C GLN A 70 10.46 6.73 20.13
N THR A 71 11.06 6.88 21.31
CA THR A 71 11.04 5.84 22.35
C THR A 71 9.93 6.01 23.37
N ASP A 72 9.66 7.24 23.80
CA ASP A 72 8.80 7.49 24.97
C ASP A 72 7.44 8.11 24.60
N ILE A 73 7.33 8.80 23.46
CA ILE A 73 6.06 9.40 23.00
C ILE A 73 5.33 8.50 21.99
N ALA A 74 6.04 7.76 21.14
CA ALA A 74 5.44 6.85 20.14
C ALA A 74 4.65 5.67 20.74
N VAL A 75 4.79 5.41 22.04
CA VAL A 75 4.29 4.20 22.73
C VAL A 75 2.94 4.43 23.44
N LEU A 76 2.23 5.54 23.21
CA LEU A 76 0.91 5.77 23.81
C LEU A 76 -0.24 5.63 22.79
N PRO A 77 -0.93 4.47 22.71
CA PRO A 77 -2.27 4.41 22.16
C PRO A 77 -3.30 4.87 23.20
N ALA A 78 -4.34 5.54 22.71
CA ALA A 78 -5.45 6.05 23.49
C ALA A 78 -6.33 4.92 24.07
N GLY A 79 -6.65 5.03 25.37
CA GLY A 79 -7.94 4.62 25.95
C GLY A 79 -8.09 3.19 26.51
N GLY A 80 -8.46 3.10 27.80
CA GLY A 80 -9.41 2.11 28.34
C GLY A 80 -8.81 0.90 29.07
N GLY A 81 -9.05 0.78 30.37
CA GLY A 81 -8.44 -0.23 31.24
C GLY A 81 -9.06 -1.62 31.19
N SER A 82 -8.25 -2.64 31.50
CA SER A 82 -8.48 -3.69 32.51
C SER A 82 -7.37 -4.77 32.42
N LYS A 83 -6.95 -5.30 33.57
CA LYS A 83 -5.97 -6.40 33.77
C LYS A 83 -6.75 -7.53 34.48
N PRO A 84 -6.25 -8.78 34.66
CA PRO A 84 -5.26 -9.66 33.98
C PRO A 84 -5.93 -11.01 33.54
N PRO A 85 -5.24 -12.16 33.17
CA PRO A 85 -3.86 -12.55 33.48
C PRO A 85 -3.00 -13.24 32.40
N SER A 86 -1.69 -13.18 32.67
CA SER A 86 -0.68 -14.22 32.47
C SER A 86 -0.40 -14.72 31.04
N ALA A 87 0.59 -14.10 30.39
CA ALA A 87 1.64 -14.80 29.66
C ALA A 87 2.88 -13.88 29.56
N LYS A 88 3.91 -14.14 30.38
CA LYS A 88 5.19 -13.44 30.24
C LYS A 88 5.90 -14.00 29.00
N SER A 89 6.02 -13.19 27.95
CA SER A 89 6.92 -13.47 26.82
C SER A 89 8.36 -13.15 27.25
N HIS A 90 9.20 -14.18 27.25
CA HIS A 90 10.63 -14.13 27.55
C HIS A 90 11.47 -13.50 26.41
N ALA A 91 11.10 -12.31 25.93
CA ALA A 91 11.81 -11.66 24.81
C ALA A 91 12.49 -10.32 25.16
N ALA A 92 12.23 -9.75 26.35
CA ALA A 92 12.77 -8.44 26.74
C ALA A 92 13.81 -8.48 27.89
N ALA A 93 14.08 -9.65 28.49
CA ALA A 93 14.92 -9.75 29.69
C ALA A 93 16.41 -10.04 29.43
N VAL A 94 16.86 -10.15 28.18
CA VAL A 94 18.28 -10.49 27.86
C VAL A 94 19.11 -9.28 27.42
N LEU A 95 18.50 -8.10 27.21
CA LEU A 95 19.23 -6.93 26.69
C LEU A 95 19.56 -5.83 27.72
N GLU A 96 19.18 -5.95 28.99
CA GLU A 96 19.43 -4.92 30.03
C GLU A 96 20.45 -5.28 31.12
N GLN A 97 21.08 -6.46 31.11
CA GLN A 97 22.09 -6.80 32.13
C GLN A 97 23.56 -6.56 31.72
N GLY A 98 23.84 -5.91 30.58
CA GLY A 98 25.20 -5.75 30.07
C GLY A 98 25.87 -4.38 30.23
N LEU A 99 25.16 -3.32 30.62
CA LEU A 99 25.66 -1.94 30.51
C LEU A 99 25.38 -1.07 31.74
N GLN A 100 25.68 -1.58 32.93
CA GLN A 100 25.86 -0.73 34.11
C GLN A 100 27.29 -0.88 34.62
N GLY A 101 28.04 0.22 34.57
CA GLY A 101 29.27 0.41 35.37
C GLY A 101 30.59 0.13 34.66
N ARG A 102 30.92 0.88 33.61
CA ARG A 102 32.34 1.09 33.25
C ARG A 102 32.60 2.57 33.02
N ASP A 103 33.29 3.21 33.95
CA ASP A 103 34.00 4.46 33.70
C ASP A 103 35.01 4.17 32.57
N GLU A 104 34.83 4.83 31.42
CA GLU A 104 35.71 4.65 30.27
C GLU A 104 37.09 5.27 30.56
N VAL A 105 38.09 4.40 30.77
CA VAL A 105 39.50 4.80 30.90
C VAL A 105 40.12 4.88 29.50
N PHE A 106 40.65 6.05 29.15
CA PHE A 106 41.35 6.29 27.88
C PHE A 106 42.87 6.06 28.00
N VAL A 107 43.52 5.62 26.90
CA VAL A 107 44.98 5.39 26.84
C VAL A 107 45.70 6.66 26.32
N TRP A 108 46.78 7.07 27.00
CA TRP A 108 47.59 8.25 26.67
C TRP A 108 49.05 7.86 26.31
N PRO A 109 49.69 8.47 25.29
CA PRO A 109 49.17 9.49 24.39
C PRO A 109 48.11 8.95 23.42
N TRP A 110 47.23 9.84 22.97
CA TRP A 110 46.09 9.54 22.09
C TRP A 110 46.52 8.65 20.91
N THR A 111 46.12 7.38 20.94
CA THR A 111 46.43 6.40 19.90
C THR A 111 45.13 5.99 19.22
N GLY A 112 44.97 6.34 17.93
CA GLY A 112 43.80 5.95 17.14
C GLY A 112 43.92 4.50 16.66
N VAL A 113 42.90 3.68 16.93
CA VAL A 113 42.78 2.35 16.31
C VAL A 113 42.10 2.52 14.95
N MET A 114 42.86 2.31 13.87
CA MET A 114 42.29 2.23 12.51
C MET A 114 41.74 0.83 12.25
N VAL A 115 40.44 0.76 11.99
CA VAL A 115 39.75 -0.44 11.48
C VAL A 115 39.41 -0.19 10.00
N ASN A 116 39.29 -1.25 9.18
CA ASN A 116 39.16 -1.21 7.71
C ASN A 116 40.43 -0.84 6.91
N ILE A 117 41.54 -1.54 7.17
CA ILE A 117 42.66 -1.59 6.23
C ILE A 117 42.26 -2.51 5.05
N PRO A 118 42.29 -2.06 3.78
CA PRO A 118 41.86 -2.89 2.65
C PRO A 118 42.74 -4.13 2.53
N THR A 119 42.19 -5.28 2.87
CA THR A 119 42.80 -6.61 2.75
C THR A 119 41.97 -7.41 1.76
N ASP A 120 42.63 -7.95 0.73
CA ASP A 120 41.95 -8.80 -0.27
C ASP A 120 42.00 -10.26 0.24
N LEU A 121 40.82 -10.91 0.30
CA LEU A 121 40.69 -12.31 0.70
C LEU A 121 41.00 -13.21 -0.50
N LYS A 122 42.10 -13.98 -0.44
CA LYS A 122 42.33 -15.12 -1.35
C LYS A 122 42.59 -16.37 -0.51
N ASN A 123 41.87 -17.45 -0.82
CA ASN A 123 42.03 -18.79 -0.23
C ASN A 123 42.01 -18.82 1.31
N GLY A 124 41.09 -18.07 1.93
CA GLY A 124 40.80 -18.17 3.36
C GLY A 124 41.92 -17.73 4.31
N HIS A 125 43.00 -17.11 3.80
CA HIS A 125 44.07 -16.53 4.62
C HIS A 125 44.22 -15.03 4.33
N TYR A 126 44.39 -14.23 5.37
CA TYR A 126 44.70 -12.81 5.25
C TYR A 126 46.14 -12.65 4.77
N VAL A 127 46.35 -12.26 3.51
CA VAL A 127 47.70 -11.94 2.97
C VAL A 127 47.83 -10.43 2.88
N GLY A 128 48.74 -9.85 3.67
CA GLY A 128 49.02 -8.41 3.61
C GLY A 128 49.72 -8.04 2.29
N LYS A 129 49.41 -6.88 1.71
CA LYS A 129 50.03 -6.38 0.46
C LYS A 129 51.56 -6.33 0.48
N GLY A 130 52.19 -6.27 1.67
CA GLY A 130 53.65 -6.35 1.83
C GLY A 130 54.23 -7.75 1.57
N GLU A 131 53.49 -8.80 1.88
CA GLU A 131 53.92 -10.19 1.67
C GLU A 131 53.81 -10.59 0.18
N GLU A 132 52.78 -10.08 -0.51
CA GLU A 132 52.62 -10.23 -1.96
C GLU A 132 53.72 -9.48 -2.73
N ALA A 133 54.11 -8.29 -2.26
CA ALA A 133 55.24 -7.52 -2.80
C ALA A 133 56.58 -8.25 -2.65
N ARG A 134 56.80 -8.95 -1.54
CA ARG A 134 58.01 -9.75 -1.28
C ARG A 134 58.11 -10.97 -2.21
N LYS A 135 57.00 -11.66 -2.47
CA LYS A 135 56.96 -12.86 -3.34
C LYS A 135 57.09 -12.51 -4.82
N THR A 136 56.54 -11.37 -5.22
CA THR A 136 56.48 -10.95 -6.63
C THR A 136 57.54 -9.94 -7.01
N ASN A 137 58.27 -9.37 -6.03
CA ASN A 137 59.27 -8.33 -6.24
C ASN A 137 58.73 -7.09 -6.98
N ILE A 138 57.41 -6.86 -6.89
CA ILE A 138 56.69 -5.77 -7.53
C ILE A 138 56.14 -4.84 -6.45
N CYS A 139 56.20 -3.52 -6.69
CA CYS A 139 55.59 -2.56 -5.79
C CYS A 139 54.05 -2.56 -5.95
N PRO A 140 53.27 -2.94 -4.92
CA PRO A 140 51.82 -3.06 -5.01
C PRO A 140 51.11 -1.70 -5.10
N TYR A 141 51.83 -0.62 -4.79
CA TYR A 141 51.31 0.75 -4.71
C TYR A 141 51.63 1.59 -5.96
N CYS A 142 52.33 1.03 -6.95
CA CYS A 142 52.65 1.70 -8.21
C CYS A 142 51.98 1.00 -9.41
N PRO A 143 50.80 1.46 -9.87
CA PRO A 143 50.07 0.80 -10.96
C PRO A 143 50.82 0.82 -12.30
N TRP A 144 51.61 1.86 -12.58
CA TRP A 144 52.39 2.03 -13.82
C TRP A 144 53.68 1.21 -13.88
N ARG A 145 54.07 0.53 -12.78
CA ARG A 145 55.29 -0.28 -12.69
C ARG A 145 55.01 -1.73 -12.28
N ARG A 146 53.78 -2.22 -12.49
CA ARG A 146 53.41 -3.62 -12.23
C ARG A 146 54.10 -4.63 -13.16
N THR A 147 54.81 -4.16 -14.19
CA THR A 147 55.59 -4.96 -15.14
C THR A 147 57.09 -4.97 -14.84
N ILE A 148 57.56 -4.16 -13.89
CA ILE A 148 58.99 -4.10 -13.54
C ILE A 148 59.23 -4.96 -12.31
N ASN A 149 59.94 -6.08 -12.51
CA ASN A 149 60.39 -6.97 -11.45
C ASN A 149 61.66 -6.37 -10.82
N PHE A 150 61.56 -5.84 -9.60
CA PHE A 150 62.69 -5.22 -8.89
C PHE A 150 63.50 -6.30 -8.18
N GLN A 151 64.83 -6.22 -8.13
CA GLN A 151 65.54 -7.01 -7.12
C GLN A 151 65.17 -6.47 -5.72
N TYR A 152 65.26 -7.30 -4.67
CA TYR A 152 64.82 -6.94 -3.32
C TYR A 152 65.40 -5.59 -2.83
N LYS A 153 66.69 -5.33 -3.10
CA LYS A 153 67.36 -4.07 -2.78
C LYS A 153 66.79 -2.89 -3.57
N ASP A 154 66.47 -3.09 -4.85
CA ASP A 154 65.89 -2.08 -5.72
C ASP A 154 64.44 -1.76 -5.33
N LEU A 155 63.69 -2.76 -4.84
CA LEU A 155 62.32 -2.57 -4.35
C LEU A 155 62.33 -1.75 -3.05
N LEU A 156 63.26 -2.06 -2.14
CA LEU A 156 63.46 -1.28 -0.91
C LEU A 156 63.89 0.16 -1.22
N GLN A 157 64.80 0.34 -2.19
CA GLN A 157 65.26 1.65 -2.62
C GLN A 157 64.14 2.44 -3.31
N HIS A 158 63.34 1.78 -4.15
CA HIS A 158 62.16 2.36 -4.79
C HIS A 158 61.12 2.83 -3.76
N ALA A 159 60.77 1.96 -2.80
CA ALA A 159 59.84 2.29 -1.73
C ALA A 159 60.35 3.44 -0.87
N SER A 160 61.64 3.42 -0.49
CA SER A 160 62.28 4.47 0.31
C SER A 160 62.34 5.80 -0.45
N ALA A 161 62.70 5.79 -1.73
CA ALA A 161 62.79 7.00 -2.55
C ALA A 161 61.42 7.67 -2.76
N ILE A 162 60.34 6.89 -2.86
CA ILE A 162 58.97 7.44 -2.95
C ILE A 162 58.50 7.96 -1.60
N ALA A 163 58.84 7.26 -0.51
CA ALA A 163 58.52 7.70 0.85
C ALA A 163 59.15 9.07 1.19
N THR A 164 60.39 9.31 0.75
CA THR A 164 61.15 10.55 1.01
C THR A 164 61.01 11.61 -0.09
N CYS A 165 60.19 11.36 -1.12
CA CYS A 165 60.06 12.26 -2.26
C CYS A 165 59.37 13.58 -1.88
N SER A 166 59.99 14.72 -2.22
CA SER A 166 59.43 16.07 -2.03
C SER A 166 58.43 16.50 -3.12
N SER A 167 58.20 15.67 -4.14
CA SER A 167 57.29 16.00 -5.25
C SER A 167 55.84 16.19 -4.80
N LYS A 168 55.17 17.18 -5.40
CA LYS A 168 53.72 17.44 -5.27
C LYS A 168 52.86 16.52 -6.14
N LYS A 169 53.45 15.74 -7.07
CA LYS A 169 52.73 14.81 -7.95
C LYS A 169 52.25 13.52 -7.27
N ARG A 170 52.67 13.27 -6.02
CA ARG A 170 52.33 12.06 -5.24
C ARG A 170 51.55 12.47 -4.00
N THR A 171 50.46 11.78 -3.72
CA THR A 171 49.59 12.09 -2.58
C THR A 171 50.27 11.71 -1.26
N ALA A 172 49.84 12.31 -0.13
CA ALA A 172 50.30 11.92 1.19
C ALA A 172 50.06 10.42 1.48
N LYS A 173 48.95 9.87 0.95
CA LYS A 173 48.61 8.45 1.03
C LYS A 173 49.61 7.58 0.28
N ASP A 174 50.06 7.98 -0.90
CA ASP A 174 51.08 7.25 -1.67
C ASP A 174 52.40 7.19 -0.91
N LYS A 175 52.85 8.31 -0.34
CA LYS A 175 54.10 8.39 0.43
C LYS A 175 54.03 7.51 1.70
N ALA A 176 52.90 7.55 2.41
CA ALA A 176 52.68 6.72 3.60
C ALA A 176 52.69 5.22 3.27
N ASN A 177 52.05 4.81 2.17
CA ASN A 177 52.03 3.41 1.73
C ASN A 177 53.42 2.90 1.30
N HIS A 178 54.24 3.73 0.67
CA HIS A 178 55.61 3.34 0.30
C HIS A 178 56.55 3.36 1.52
N LEU A 179 56.31 4.25 2.49
CA LEU A 179 57.04 4.27 3.76
C LEU A 179 56.78 3.01 4.60
N SER A 180 55.52 2.55 4.66
CA SER A 180 55.19 1.31 5.36
C SER A 180 55.82 0.09 4.68
N LEU A 181 55.83 0.04 3.34
CA LEU A 181 56.52 -1.01 2.59
C LEU A 181 58.03 -0.98 2.81
N ALA A 182 58.66 0.20 2.81
CA ALA A 182 60.10 0.33 3.07
C ALA A 182 60.48 -0.14 4.48
N LYS A 183 59.67 0.20 5.49
CA LYS A 183 59.87 -0.28 6.87
C LYS A 183 59.73 -1.80 6.97
N TYR A 184 58.72 -2.38 6.32
CA TYR A 184 58.52 -3.82 6.28
C TYR A 184 59.73 -4.54 5.66
N LEU A 185 60.21 -4.05 4.51
CA LEU A 185 61.40 -4.60 3.85
C LEU A 185 62.69 -4.37 4.65
N GLN A 186 62.81 -3.28 5.41
CA GLN A 186 63.97 -3.03 6.30
C GLN A 186 64.03 -3.99 7.49
N ILE A 187 62.89 -4.31 8.10
CA ILE A 187 62.82 -5.24 9.23
C ILE A 187 63.31 -6.62 8.79
N ASP A 188 62.83 -7.12 7.65
CA ASP A 188 63.24 -8.41 7.11
C ASP A 188 64.71 -8.40 6.63
N PHE A 189 65.22 -7.30 6.08
CA PHE A 189 66.64 -7.16 5.71
C PHE A 189 67.56 -7.21 6.94
N ALA A 190 67.14 -6.57 8.05
CA ALA A 190 67.88 -6.63 9.32
C ALA A 190 67.88 -8.05 9.92
N VAL A 191 66.76 -8.78 9.81
CA VAL A 191 66.66 -10.19 10.24
C VAL A 191 67.51 -11.12 9.36
N ALA A 192 67.56 -10.89 8.04
CA ALA A 192 68.39 -11.65 7.12
C ALA A 192 69.91 -11.38 7.32
N CYS A 193 70.29 -10.17 7.71
CA CYS A 193 71.68 -9.83 8.05
C CYS A 193 72.09 -10.31 9.46
N ALA A 194 71.16 -10.46 10.40
CA ALA A 194 71.45 -10.98 11.75
C ALA A 194 71.84 -12.48 11.76
N GLY A 195 71.53 -13.23 10.69
CA GLY A 195 71.93 -14.63 10.52
C GLY A 195 73.38 -14.85 10.06
N SER A 196 74.13 -13.78 9.77
CA SER A 196 75.52 -13.86 9.30
C SER A 196 76.35 -12.73 9.92
N SER A 197 77.20 -13.11 10.87
CA SER A 197 78.28 -12.29 11.44
C SER A 197 77.86 -11.18 12.40
N THR A 198 77.80 -11.53 13.68
CA THR A 198 78.39 -10.69 14.73
C THR A 198 79.34 -11.56 15.56
N LYS A 199 80.60 -11.66 15.11
CA LYS A 199 81.70 -11.81 16.06
C LYS A 199 81.59 -10.64 17.04
N PRO A 200 81.69 -10.86 18.36
CA PRO A 200 81.81 -9.74 19.30
C PRO A 200 83.06 -8.92 18.90
N PRO A 201 83.01 -7.59 19.05
CA PRO A 201 84.15 -6.75 18.73
C PRO A 201 85.36 -7.23 19.53
N SER A 202 86.45 -7.53 18.83
CA SER A 202 87.81 -7.79 19.32
C SER A 202 87.99 -7.74 20.84
N SER A 203 87.59 -8.82 21.52
CA SER A 203 87.88 -9.09 22.93
C SER A 203 89.30 -9.64 23.13
N SER A 204 90.07 -9.84 22.06
CA SER A 204 91.37 -10.52 22.13
C SER A 204 92.44 -9.69 22.86
N VAL A 205 92.41 -8.36 22.78
CA VAL A 205 93.44 -7.50 23.42
C VAL A 205 93.23 -7.35 24.93
N VAL A 206 91.98 -7.40 25.41
CA VAL A 206 91.66 -7.24 26.84
C VAL A 206 91.92 -8.53 27.64
N VAL A 207 91.77 -9.70 27.01
CA VAL A 207 91.99 -10.99 27.67
C VAL A 207 93.49 -11.31 27.82
N GLU A 208 94.34 -10.84 26.90
CA GLU A 208 95.80 -10.99 27.02
C GLU A 208 96.41 -10.14 28.14
N ALA A 209 95.90 -8.93 28.39
CA ALA A 209 96.40 -8.07 29.48
C ALA A 209 96.02 -8.56 30.89
N VAL A 210 94.95 -9.36 31.01
CA VAL A 210 94.46 -9.90 32.30
C VAL A 210 95.14 -11.23 32.66
N THR A 211 95.72 -11.94 31.71
CA THR A 211 96.29 -13.30 31.92
C THR A 211 97.76 -13.30 32.37
N ASP A 212 98.46 -12.18 32.23
CA ASP A 212 99.90 -12.02 32.56
C ASP A 212 100.12 -11.29 33.92
N TYR A 213 99.03 -11.00 34.65
CA TYR A 213 99.02 -10.17 35.87
C TYR A 213 98.64 -10.97 37.12
N ASP A 214 99.29 -10.72 38.27
CA ASP A 214 98.96 -11.39 39.55
C ASP A 214 97.60 -10.91 40.07
N PRO A 215 96.56 -11.77 40.09
CA PRO A 215 95.21 -11.38 40.53
C PRO A 215 95.14 -10.94 42.00
N SER A 216 96.17 -11.28 42.79
CA SER A 216 96.31 -10.93 44.21
C SER A 216 96.85 -9.51 44.40
N GLU A 217 97.46 -8.93 43.37
CA GLU A 217 98.05 -7.61 43.42
C GLU A 217 96.96 -6.53 43.40
N MET A 218 97.04 -5.64 44.39
CA MET A 218 96.07 -4.57 44.62
C MET A 218 96.51 -3.28 43.93
N LEU A 219 95.67 -2.81 43.00
CA LEU A 219 95.84 -1.56 42.27
C LEU A 219 94.92 -0.51 42.86
N VAL A 220 95.32 0.76 42.77
CA VAL A 220 94.42 1.85 43.13
C VAL A 220 93.29 1.93 42.09
N TRP A 221 92.05 1.81 42.56
CA TRP A 221 90.82 1.95 41.78
C TRP A 221 90.13 3.27 42.12
N PRO A 222 89.75 4.13 41.16
CA PRO A 222 89.91 3.98 39.70
C PRO A 222 91.35 3.84 39.25
N TRP A 223 91.59 3.06 38.18
CA TRP A 223 92.95 2.78 37.69
C TRP A 223 93.74 4.08 37.54
N SER A 224 94.87 4.14 38.24
CA SER A 224 95.70 5.33 38.34
C SER A 224 97.15 5.00 38.09
N GLY A 225 97.88 5.86 37.38
CA GLY A 225 99.32 5.77 37.17
C GLY A 225 100.05 6.94 37.83
N VAL A 226 101.31 6.74 38.17
CA VAL A 226 102.22 7.76 38.71
C VAL A 226 103.22 8.12 37.62
N VAL A 227 103.46 9.40 37.41
CA VAL A 227 104.52 9.93 36.54
C VAL A 227 105.42 10.83 37.39
N VAL A 228 106.72 10.58 37.38
CA VAL A 228 107.73 11.38 38.08
C VAL A 228 108.77 11.92 37.09
N ASN A 229 109.66 12.78 37.60
CA ASN A 229 110.72 13.45 36.83
C ASN A 229 110.17 14.42 35.76
N ILE A 230 109.03 15.05 36.02
CA ILE A 230 108.47 16.09 35.15
C ILE A 230 109.36 17.33 35.24
N PRO A 231 109.86 17.88 34.13
CA PRO A 231 110.67 19.09 34.13
C PRO A 231 109.97 20.25 34.82
N VAL A 232 110.68 20.91 35.73
CA VAL A 232 110.23 22.12 36.44
C VAL A 232 111.25 23.24 36.25
N GLU A 233 110.76 24.43 35.95
CA GLU A 233 111.57 25.64 35.78
C GLU A 233 111.37 26.57 36.99
N LEU A 234 112.45 27.18 37.47
CA LEU A 234 112.38 28.18 38.53
C LEU A 234 112.09 29.56 37.92
N ILE A 235 110.83 30.00 38.00
CA ILE A 235 110.36 31.30 37.49
C ILE A 235 109.84 32.10 38.69
N ASP A 236 110.37 33.32 38.89
CA ASP A 236 109.99 34.22 39.99
C ASP A 236 110.03 33.58 41.39
N GLY A 237 111.01 32.70 41.62
CA GLY A 237 111.11 31.95 42.87
C GLY A 237 109.92 31.02 43.08
N ARG A 238 109.36 30.42 42.01
CA ARG A 238 108.44 29.28 42.03
C ARG A 238 108.83 28.23 41.00
N TYR A 239 108.73 26.96 41.36
CA TYR A 239 108.92 25.83 40.45
C TYR A 239 107.61 25.65 39.68
N VAL A 240 107.65 25.96 38.39
CA VAL A 240 106.52 25.84 37.46
C VAL A 240 106.83 24.70 36.50
N GLY A 241 105.88 23.77 36.34
CA GLY A 241 106.00 22.63 35.44
C GLY A 241 104.96 22.67 34.32
N GLU A 242 105.08 21.72 33.40
CA GLU A 242 104.07 21.49 32.36
C GLU A 242 102.69 21.20 32.97
N SER A 243 101.63 21.78 32.40
CA SER A 243 100.27 21.56 32.91
C SER A 243 99.84 20.10 32.72
N GLY A 244 99.03 19.58 33.65
CA GLY A 244 98.49 18.23 33.55
C GLY A 244 97.73 17.97 32.25
N SER A 245 97.05 18.96 31.67
CA SER A 245 96.39 18.83 30.36
C SER A 245 97.38 18.57 29.22
N LYS A 246 98.52 19.28 29.18
CA LYS A 246 99.55 19.06 28.16
C LYS A 246 100.20 17.68 28.32
N LEU A 247 100.48 17.28 29.56
CA LEU A 247 101.00 15.95 29.86
C LEU A 247 99.99 14.84 29.46
N ARG A 248 98.70 15.03 29.74
CA ARG A 248 97.63 14.14 29.31
C ARG A 248 97.60 14.00 27.78
N ASP A 249 97.68 15.10 27.05
CA ASP A 249 97.64 15.08 25.58
C ASP A 249 98.91 14.40 25.01
N ARG A 250 100.07 14.56 25.67
CA ARG A 250 101.32 13.84 25.33
C ARG A 250 101.18 12.33 25.55
N LEU A 251 100.67 11.91 26.70
CA LEU A 251 100.42 10.50 26.99
C LEU A 251 99.34 9.91 26.07
N SER A 252 98.32 10.69 25.71
CA SER A 252 97.27 10.27 24.77
C SER A 252 97.83 10.00 23.37
N ARG A 253 98.78 10.82 22.88
CA ARG A 253 99.46 10.59 21.59
C ARG A 253 100.30 9.30 21.57
N ARG A 254 100.73 8.82 22.74
CA ARG A 254 101.43 7.53 22.89
C ARG A 254 100.47 6.34 22.98
N GLY A 255 99.15 6.58 22.95
CA GLY A 255 98.13 5.54 22.98
C GLY A 255 97.65 5.14 24.38
N PHE A 256 98.10 5.82 25.45
CA PHE A 256 97.72 5.48 26.83
C PHE A 256 96.31 5.96 27.23
N ASN A 257 95.64 6.78 26.41
CA ASN A 257 94.25 7.24 26.61
C ASN A 257 93.85 7.68 28.04
N PRO A 258 94.66 8.48 28.78
CA PRO A 258 94.28 8.92 30.11
C PRO A 258 93.08 9.89 30.08
N ILE A 259 92.15 9.74 31.03
CA ILE A 259 91.04 10.69 31.21
C ILE A 259 91.56 12.02 31.75
N ARG A 260 92.48 11.95 32.72
CA ARG A 260 92.97 13.12 33.44
C ARG A 260 94.40 12.90 33.89
N VAL A 261 95.19 13.97 33.94
CA VAL A 261 96.50 13.98 34.60
C VAL A 261 96.53 15.12 35.60
N ARG A 262 96.80 14.80 36.86
CA ARG A 262 96.85 15.71 38.00
C ARG A 262 98.30 15.94 38.41
N THR A 263 98.83 17.11 38.11
CA THR A 263 100.12 17.56 38.65
C THR A 263 100.02 17.70 40.17
N LEU A 264 101.02 17.19 40.89
CA LEU A 264 101.09 17.25 42.35
C LEU A 264 101.90 18.48 42.79
N TRP A 265 101.45 19.14 43.85
CA TRP A 265 102.02 20.40 44.34
C TRP A 265 102.38 20.26 45.83
N ILE A 266 103.57 20.72 46.21
CA ILE A 266 104.00 20.83 47.60
C ILE A 266 103.99 22.33 47.93
N ASP A 267 103.11 22.73 48.84
CA ASP A 267 102.74 24.13 49.14
C ASP A 267 102.32 24.95 47.90
N LYS A 268 103.29 25.61 47.24
CA LYS A 268 103.11 26.48 46.05
C LYS A 268 104.04 26.10 44.90
N TRP A 269 104.68 24.92 44.98
CA TRP A 269 105.72 24.46 44.09
C TRP A 269 105.27 23.19 43.36
N HIS A 270 105.52 23.13 42.05
CA HIS A 270 105.27 21.92 41.29
C HIS A 270 106.26 20.82 41.74
N SER A 271 105.73 19.67 42.18
CA SER A 271 106.55 18.60 42.78
C SER A 271 107.41 17.81 41.79
N GLY A 272 107.21 18.03 40.49
CA GLY A 272 107.80 17.19 39.43
C GLY A 272 107.09 15.85 39.26
N THR A 273 105.93 15.67 39.89
CA THR A 273 105.14 14.44 39.88
C THR A 273 103.71 14.71 39.44
N ALA A 274 103.09 13.75 38.77
CA ALA A 274 101.67 13.78 38.43
C ALA A 274 101.02 12.40 38.58
N ILE A 275 99.71 12.40 38.85
CA ILE A 275 98.87 11.20 38.83
C ILE A 275 98.06 11.18 37.54
N VAL A 276 98.15 10.08 36.82
CA VAL A 276 97.41 9.79 35.59
C VAL A 276 96.18 8.97 35.96
N GLU A 277 95.00 9.37 35.53
CA GLU A 277 93.74 8.64 35.78
C GLU A 277 93.19 8.06 34.49
N PHE A 278 92.79 6.79 34.54
CA PHE A 278 92.20 6.07 33.40
C PHE A 278 90.69 5.80 33.61
N ARG A 279 90.03 5.21 32.59
CA ARG A 279 88.60 4.85 32.64
C ARG A 279 88.30 3.83 33.73
N LYS A 280 87.09 3.90 34.31
CA LYS A 280 86.61 2.96 35.33
C LYS A 280 86.05 1.65 34.73
N ASP A 281 86.52 1.25 33.56
CA ASP A 281 86.07 0.04 32.88
C ASP A 281 87.29 -0.81 32.50
N TRP A 282 87.04 -1.97 31.90
CA TRP A 282 88.11 -2.86 31.47
C TRP A 282 88.98 -2.27 30.35
N SER A 283 88.50 -1.26 29.62
CA SER A 283 89.33 -0.55 28.65
C SER A 283 90.34 0.36 29.36
N GLY A 284 89.92 1.03 30.43
CA GLY A 284 90.83 1.80 31.29
C GLY A 284 91.85 0.93 32.02
N PHE A 285 91.49 -0.31 32.37
CA PHE A 285 92.44 -1.28 32.92
C PHE A 285 93.53 -1.60 31.89
N ALA A 286 93.13 -1.95 30.68
CA ALA A 286 94.06 -2.25 29.59
C ALA A 286 94.97 -1.05 29.26
N ASP A 287 94.40 0.16 29.21
CA ASP A 287 95.14 1.41 29.00
C ASP A 287 96.19 1.63 30.12
N ALA A 288 95.81 1.40 31.39
CA ALA A 288 96.69 1.56 32.55
C ALA A 288 97.82 0.52 32.60
N MET A 289 97.50 -0.74 32.27
CA MET A 289 98.49 -1.82 32.19
C MET A 289 99.47 -1.61 31.03
N PHE A 290 98.99 -1.13 29.88
CA PHE A 290 99.85 -0.79 28.76
C PHE A 290 100.81 0.36 29.14
N PHE A 291 100.32 1.36 29.87
CA PHE A 291 101.13 2.44 30.42
C PHE A 291 102.23 1.94 31.37
N ASP A 292 101.93 1.04 32.31
CA ASP A 292 102.91 0.45 33.23
C ASP A 292 104.01 -0.31 32.46
N LYS A 293 103.58 -1.23 31.58
CA LYS A 293 104.48 -2.12 30.84
C LYS A 293 105.38 -1.36 29.85
N ASP A 294 104.86 -0.33 29.19
CA ASP A 294 105.65 0.48 28.25
C ASP A 294 106.79 1.22 28.99
N TYR A 295 106.52 1.85 30.13
CA TYR A 295 107.58 2.53 30.89
C TYR A 295 108.57 1.55 31.52
N GLU A 296 108.11 0.37 31.97
CA GLU A 296 108.97 -0.68 32.49
C GLU A 296 109.93 -1.22 31.43
N VAL A 297 109.43 -1.62 30.25
CA VAL A 297 110.24 -2.17 29.15
C VAL A 297 111.28 -1.16 28.63
N ASN A 298 110.95 0.13 28.70
CA ASN A 298 111.87 1.21 28.33
C ASN A 298 112.86 1.59 29.46
N ASN A 299 112.96 0.81 30.53
CA ASN A 299 113.80 1.06 31.71
C ASN A 299 113.50 2.40 32.43
N HIS A 300 112.26 2.85 32.32
CA HIS A 300 111.71 4.05 32.96
C HIS A 300 110.59 3.71 33.96
N GLY A 301 110.58 2.48 34.48
CA GLY A 301 109.67 2.04 35.51
C GLY A 301 110.07 2.50 36.92
N LYS A 302 109.25 2.13 37.91
CA LYS A 302 109.46 2.47 39.33
C LYS A 302 110.81 1.97 39.88
N THR A 303 111.17 0.73 39.58
CA THR A 303 112.42 0.10 40.02
C THR A 303 113.63 0.87 39.50
N ASN A 304 113.60 1.30 38.25
CA ASN A 304 114.66 2.11 37.64
C ASN A 304 114.76 3.51 38.26
N TRP A 305 113.61 4.12 38.62
CA TRP A 305 113.58 5.41 39.31
C TRP A 305 114.25 5.36 40.68
N LEU A 306 114.07 4.27 41.42
CA LEU A 306 114.64 4.07 42.75
C LEU A 306 116.13 3.67 42.73
N ALA A 307 116.63 3.07 41.64
CA ALA A 307 117.97 2.47 41.59
C ALA A 307 119.13 3.37 41.10
N LYS A 308 118.89 4.52 40.46
CA LYS A 308 119.95 5.33 39.82
C LYS A 308 120.44 6.53 40.65
N THR A 309 121.77 6.70 40.73
CA THR A 309 122.45 7.90 41.25
C THR A 309 122.55 9.05 40.24
N ASP A 310 122.56 8.77 38.93
CA ASP A 310 122.44 9.77 37.86
C ASP A 310 121.14 9.57 37.08
N LYS A 311 120.20 10.51 37.22
CA LYS A 311 118.87 10.46 36.62
C LYS A 311 118.90 11.07 35.21
N SER A 312 118.33 10.37 34.23
CA SER A 312 118.14 10.93 32.88
C SER A 312 117.06 12.03 32.89
N SER A 313 116.98 12.83 31.83
CA SER A 313 115.95 13.86 31.66
C SER A 313 114.55 13.30 31.32
N ASP A 314 114.41 11.99 31.20
CA ASP A 314 113.19 11.33 30.74
C ASP A 314 112.19 11.11 31.89
N LEU A 315 110.91 11.01 31.53
CA LEU A 315 109.86 10.68 32.49
C LEU A 315 109.96 9.22 32.94
N TYR A 316 109.67 8.99 34.21
CA TYR A 316 109.47 7.67 34.76
C TYR A 316 108.01 7.48 35.15
N ALA A 317 107.46 6.29 34.91
CA ALA A 317 106.07 6.05 35.22
C ALA A 317 105.74 4.58 35.53
N TRP A 318 104.67 4.38 36.28
CA TRP A 318 104.15 3.06 36.68
C TRP A 318 102.68 3.16 37.10
N ILE A 319 101.96 2.04 37.12
CA ILE A 319 100.61 1.97 37.69
C ILE A 319 100.68 2.02 39.22
N ALA A 320 99.78 2.78 39.85
CA ALA A 320 99.74 3.00 41.28
C ALA A 320 99.28 1.73 42.01
N ARG A 321 100.13 1.24 42.91
CA ARG A 321 99.92 0.04 43.71
C ARG A 321 99.74 0.39 45.19
N VAL A 322 99.53 -0.62 46.03
CA VAL A 322 99.35 -0.45 47.48
C VAL A 322 100.49 0.30 48.15
N ASP A 323 101.72 0.12 47.68
CA ASP A 323 102.88 0.79 48.26
C ASP A 323 102.89 2.29 47.92
N ASP A 324 102.53 2.68 46.69
CA ASP A 324 102.29 4.09 46.32
C ASP A 324 101.14 4.70 47.14
N TYR A 325 100.06 3.94 47.32
CA TYR A 325 98.90 4.37 48.11
C TYR A 325 99.23 4.58 49.59
N ASN A 326 100.07 3.71 50.16
CA ASN A 326 100.46 3.76 51.58
C ASN A 326 101.66 4.68 51.84
N ALA A 327 102.34 5.17 50.81
CA ALA A 327 103.45 6.09 50.96
C ALA A 327 103.03 7.35 51.74
N ASN A 328 103.91 7.80 52.64
CA ASN A 328 103.72 9.03 53.39
C ASN A 328 104.31 10.22 52.64
N ASP A 329 103.87 10.40 51.41
CA ASP A 329 104.28 11.47 50.51
C ASP A 329 103.06 12.07 49.79
N VAL A 330 103.32 13.04 48.90
CA VAL A 330 102.28 13.73 48.13
C VAL A 330 101.54 12.77 47.17
N ILE A 331 102.20 11.69 46.73
CA ILE A 331 101.60 10.66 45.86
C ILE A 331 100.55 9.89 46.65
N GLY A 332 100.94 9.29 47.78
CA GLY A 332 100.05 8.52 48.63
C GLY A 332 98.90 9.37 49.20
N GLU A 333 99.17 10.61 49.64
CA GLU A 333 98.11 11.51 50.10
C GLU A 333 97.08 11.80 49.00
N THR A 334 97.54 11.99 47.76
CA THR A 334 96.64 12.29 46.64
C THR A 334 95.84 11.06 46.22
N LEU A 335 96.44 9.87 46.18
CA LEU A 335 95.74 8.63 45.86
C LEU A 335 94.62 8.32 46.87
N ARG A 336 94.89 8.48 48.17
CA ARG A 336 93.91 8.32 49.25
C ARG A 336 92.68 9.23 49.17
N ARG A 337 92.75 10.33 48.41
CA ARG A 337 91.61 11.27 48.26
C ARG A 337 90.54 10.79 47.27
N PHE A 338 90.87 9.91 46.32
CA PHE A 338 89.93 9.57 45.23
C PHE A 338 89.95 8.12 44.76
N GLY A 339 90.89 7.30 45.22
CA GLY A 339 90.94 5.89 44.89
C GLY A 339 91.17 5.02 46.12
N ASP A 340 90.85 3.74 45.98
CA ASP A 340 91.03 2.72 47.00
C ASP A 340 91.80 1.54 46.38
N PRO A 341 92.75 0.91 47.08
CA PRO A 341 93.39 -0.30 46.60
C PRO A 341 92.37 -1.44 46.50
N ARG A 342 92.25 -2.06 45.32
CA ARG A 342 91.36 -3.18 45.05
C ARG A 342 92.07 -4.24 44.23
N THR A 343 91.68 -5.49 44.39
CA THR A 343 92.09 -6.56 43.46
C THR A 343 91.23 -6.51 42.20
N VAL A 344 91.79 -7.00 41.08
CA VAL A 344 91.04 -7.15 39.83
C VAL A 344 89.84 -8.10 40.03
N LEU A 345 90.02 -9.16 40.83
CA LEU A 345 88.98 -10.14 41.16
C LEU A 345 87.78 -9.49 41.85
N ASP A 346 88.00 -8.61 42.84
CA ASP A 346 86.90 -7.94 43.55
C ASP A 346 86.04 -7.08 42.60
N ILE A 347 86.68 -6.40 41.65
CA ILE A 347 86.01 -5.56 40.66
C ILE A 347 85.21 -6.43 39.68
N MET A 348 85.80 -7.53 39.19
CA MET A 348 85.13 -8.51 38.32
C MET A 348 83.90 -9.12 39.00
N GLU A 349 84.02 -9.57 40.24
CA GLU A 349 82.90 -10.19 40.94
C GLU A 349 81.76 -9.19 41.23
N GLU A 350 82.09 -7.94 41.57
CA GLU A 350 81.08 -6.90 41.78
C GLU A 350 80.28 -6.60 40.50
N GLU A 351 80.97 -6.51 39.35
CA GLU A 351 80.32 -6.31 38.06
C GLU A 351 79.48 -7.53 37.63
N ALA A 352 79.98 -8.74 37.86
CA ALA A 352 79.23 -9.98 37.63
C ALA A 352 77.96 -10.04 38.51
N ARG A 353 78.06 -9.66 39.80
CA ARG A 353 76.90 -9.59 40.70
C ARG A 353 75.87 -8.56 40.22
N LYS A 354 76.29 -7.38 39.76
CA LYS A 354 75.40 -6.35 39.19
C LYS A 354 74.69 -6.85 37.93
N THR A 355 75.44 -7.49 37.04
CA THR A 355 74.92 -8.08 35.80
C THR A 355 73.91 -9.19 36.09
N ASN A 356 74.22 -10.11 37.01
CA ASN A 356 73.32 -11.19 37.39
C ASN A 356 72.01 -10.69 38.01
N LYS A 357 72.05 -9.65 38.85
CA LYS A 357 70.82 -9.02 39.39
C LYS A 357 69.94 -8.46 38.28
N LEU A 358 70.53 -7.82 37.27
CA LEU A 358 69.80 -7.30 36.12
C LEU A 358 69.17 -8.44 35.31
N VAL A 359 69.93 -9.50 35.03
CA VAL A 359 69.44 -10.68 34.30
C VAL A 359 68.27 -11.32 35.03
N ILE A 360 68.35 -11.53 36.34
CA ILE A 360 67.24 -12.11 37.14
C ILE A 360 65.98 -11.23 37.05
N SER A 361 66.14 -9.92 37.20
CA SER A 361 65.02 -8.97 37.09
C SER A 361 64.36 -9.04 35.71
N LEU A 362 65.17 -9.00 34.65
CA LEU A 362 64.68 -9.08 33.28
C LEU A 362 63.98 -10.41 33.00
N THR A 363 64.56 -11.55 33.42
CA THR A 363 63.94 -12.87 33.27
C THR A 363 62.58 -12.94 33.97
N ASN A 364 62.46 -12.42 35.19
CA ASN A 364 61.19 -12.38 35.91
C ASN A 364 60.15 -11.52 35.18
N THR A 365 60.55 -10.38 34.62
CA THR A 365 59.63 -9.54 33.84
C THR A 365 59.22 -10.22 32.53
N PHE A 366 60.15 -10.91 31.87
CA PHE A 366 59.90 -11.67 30.65
C PHE A 366 58.88 -12.80 30.89
N GLU A 367 59.10 -13.62 31.91
CA GLU A 367 58.18 -14.71 32.27
C GLU A 367 56.80 -14.18 32.67
N SER A 368 56.73 -13.07 33.39
CA SER A 368 55.45 -12.41 33.72
C SER A 368 54.72 -11.95 32.46
N LYS A 369 55.42 -11.32 31.51
CA LYS A 369 54.83 -10.87 30.23
C LYS A 369 54.39 -12.04 29.36
N LYS A 370 55.16 -13.13 29.32
CA LYS A 370 54.81 -14.37 28.64
C LYS A 370 53.52 -14.98 29.19
N ARG A 371 53.36 -15.01 30.53
CA ARG A 371 52.12 -15.48 31.17
C ARG A 371 50.92 -14.60 30.80
N CYS A 372 51.07 -13.27 30.84
CA CYS A 372 50.00 -12.35 30.42
C CYS A 372 49.60 -12.56 28.95
N LEU A 373 50.56 -12.86 28.08
CA LEU A 373 50.29 -13.12 26.66
C LEU A 373 49.44 -14.39 26.49
N LEU A 374 49.80 -15.48 27.17
CA LEU A 374 49.02 -16.73 27.13
C LEU A 374 47.60 -16.57 27.67
N GLU A 375 47.42 -15.79 28.74
CA GLU A 375 46.09 -15.48 29.28
C GLU A 375 45.24 -14.71 28.26
N MET A 376 45.85 -13.71 27.59
CA MET A 376 45.16 -12.95 26.55
C MET A 376 44.80 -13.82 25.35
N GLU A 377 45.69 -14.71 24.90
CA GLU A 377 45.38 -15.68 23.83
C GLU A 377 44.21 -16.59 24.21
N SER A 378 44.14 -17.05 25.46
CA SER A 378 43.02 -17.85 25.95
C SER A 378 41.70 -17.06 25.91
N LYS A 379 41.70 -15.81 26.39
CA LYS A 379 40.52 -14.94 26.34
C LYS A 379 40.06 -14.66 24.90
N VAL A 380 41.01 -14.47 23.98
CA VAL A 380 40.68 -14.29 22.55
C VAL A 380 39.99 -15.54 21.99
N LYS A 381 40.48 -16.75 22.28
CA LYS A 381 39.82 -17.99 21.84
C LYS A 381 38.43 -18.19 22.43
N GLU A 382 38.24 -17.84 23.71
CA GLU A 382 36.95 -17.92 24.38
C GLU A 382 35.94 -16.95 23.76
N THR A 383 36.36 -15.70 23.53
CA THR A 383 35.52 -14.68 22.87
C THR A 383 35.19 -15.03 21.43
N GLU A 384 36.13 -15.59 20.67
CA GLU A 384 35.90 -16.09 19.31
C GLU A 384 34.85 -17.22 19.28
N SER A 385 34.95 -18.15 20.24
CA SER A 385 33.99 -19.26 20.38
C SER A 385 32.59 -18.74 20.73
N SER A 386 32.51 -17.80 21.68
CA SER A 386 31.27 -17.16 22.11
C SER A 386 30.62 -16.36 20.96
N LEU A 387 31.42 -15.61 20.20
CA LEU A 387 30.95 -14.86 19.04
C LEU A 387 30.41 -15.78 17.94
N SER A 388 31.09 -16.91 17.69
CA SER A 388 30.64 -17.90 16.73
C SER A 388 29.28 -18.50 17.10
N GLN A 389 29.04 -18.78 18.39
CA GLN A 389 27.75 -19.26 18.89
C GLN A 389 26.65 -18.21 18.68
N LEU A 390 26.91 -16.94 19.03
CA LEU A 390 25.96 -15.85 18.84
C LEU A 390 25.60 -15.62 17.37
N ILE A 391 26.55 -15.81 16.45
CA ILE A 391 26.28 -15.74 15.00
C ILE A 391 25.29 -16.84 14.58
N VAL A 392 25.50 -18.08 15.06
CA VAL A 392 24.60 -19.20 14.78
C VAL A 392 23.20 -18.97 15.35
N GLU A 393 23.10 -18.50 16.60
CA GLU A 393 21.82 -18.18 17.22
C GLU A 393 21.07 -17.07 16.48
N ARG A 394 21.76 -15.99 16.12
CA ARG A 394 21.20 -14.90 15.31
C ARG A 394 20.66 -15.42 13.98
N ASP A 395 21.42 -16.28 13.31
CA ASP A 395 21.02 -16.85 12.03
C ASP A 395 19.83 -17.81 12.18
N ASN A 396 19.74 -18.55 13.28
CA ASN A 396 18.58 -19.37 13.61
C ASN A 396 17.33 -18.53 13.84
N ILE A 397 17.41 -17.47 14.66
CA ILE A 397 16.30 -16.56 14.93
C ILE A 397 15.80 -15.93 13.61
N ARG A 398 16.74 -15.45 12.78
CA ARG A 398 16.41 -14.89 11.46
C ARG A 398 15.71 -15.91 10.55
N ARG A 399 16.14 -17.17 10.57
CA ARG A 399 15.54 -18.25 9.79
C ARG A 399 14.10 -18.51 10.22
N VAL A 400 13.86 -18.65 11.53
CA VAL A 400 12.52 -18.89 12.10
C VAL A 400 11.60 -17.71 11.81
N TYR A 401 12.06 -16.47 12.03
CA TYR A 401 11.30 -15.27 11.73
C TYR A 401 10.87 -15.18 10.26
N ASN A 402 11.80 -15.44 9.33
CA ASN A 402 11.51 -15.43 7.90
C ASN A 402 10.51 -16.52 7.51
N GLU A 403 10.57 -17.69 8.16
CA GLU A 403 9.61 -18.77 7.92
C GLU A 403 8.21 -18.42 8.41
N GLU A 404 8.09 -17.79 9.58
CA GLU A 404 6.80 -17.30 10.08
C GLU A 404 6.21 -16.20 9.19
N ILE A 405 7.04 -15.28 8.67
CA ILE A 405 6.57 -14.31 7.65
C ILE A 405 6.00 -15.02 6.43
N ARG A 406 6.68 -16.05 5.91
CA ARG A 406 6.19 -16.79 4.74
C ARG A 406 4.86 -17.49 5.02
N LYS A 407 4.70 -18.09 6.21
CA LYS A 407 3.43 -18.71 6.61
C LYS A 407 2.30 -17.69 6.70
N ILE A 408 2.55 -16.53 7.32
CA ILE A 408 1.57 -15.43 7.41
C ILE A 408 1.20 -14.92 6.02
N GLN A 409 2.18 -14.73 5.14
CA GLN A 409 1.94 -14.29 3.77
C GLN A 409 1.14 -15.32 2.98
N SER A 410 1.49 -16.62 3.07
CA SER A 410 0.77 -17.69 2.38
C SER A 410 -0.68 -17.78 2.85
N SER A 411 -0.92 -17.75 4.16
CA SER A 411 -2.28 -17.84 4.72
C SER A 411 -3.12 -16.61 4.36
N ALA A 412 -2.52 -15.41 4.37
CA ALA A 412 -3.18 -14.21 3.89
C ALA A 412 -3.55 -14.32 2.40
N TRP A 413 -2.64 -14.83 1.57
CA TRP A 413 -2.87 -15.03 0.13
C TRP A 413 -4.02 -16.03 -0.14
N ASP A 414 -4.06 -17.13 0.61
CA ASP A 414 -5.14 -18.11 0.53
C ASP A 414 -6.49 -17.51 0.94
N HIS A 415 -6.50 -16.70 2.01
CA HIS A 415 -7.69 -15.98 2.44
C HIS A 415 -8.19 -14.99 1.38
N TYR A 416 -7.29 -14.19 0.79
CA TYR A 416 -7.65 -13.29 -0.31
C TYR A 416 -8.18 -14.05 -1.52
N LYS A 417 -7.53 -15.16 -1.91
CA LYS A 417 -7.98 -16.00 -3.02
C LYS A 417 -9.39 -16.55 -2.78
N LYS A 418 -9.73 -16.91 -1.53
CA LYS A 418 -11.08 -17.32 -1.15
C LYS A 418 -12.08 -16.18 -1.29
N ILE A 419 -11.78 -15.00 -0.74
CA ILE A 419 -12.64 -13.81 -0.88
C ILE A 419 -12.91 -13.49 -2.34
N PHE A 420 -11.88 -13.50 -3.20
CA PHE A 420 -12.06 -13.22 -4.63
C PHE A 420 -12.98 -14.23 -5.31
N LYS A 421 -12.83 -15.53 -5.01
CA LYS A 421 -13.72 -16.57 -5.54
C LYS A 421 -15.17 -16.37 -5.07
N ASP A 422 -15.37 -16.10 -3.79
CA ASP A 422 -16.70 -15.90 -3.22
C ASP A 422 -17.35 -14.63 -3.77
N HIS A 423 -16.58 -13.55 -3.94
CA HIS A 423 -17.05 -12.31 -4.57
C HIS A 423 -17.47 -12.52 -6.02
N GLU A 424 -16.70 -13.27 -6.81
CA GLU A 424 -17.10 -13.58 -8.20
C GLU A 424 -18.38 -14.40 -8.26
N LYS A 425 -18.54 -15.38 -7.34
CA LYS A 425 -19.77 -16.17 -7.23
C LYS A 425 -20.98 -15.28 -6.89
N LEU A 426 -20.84 -14.42 -5.88
CA LEU A 426 -21.87 -13.46 -5.47
C LEU A 426 -22.24 -12.49 -6.60
N LYS A 427 -21.24 -12.03 -7.36
CA LYS A 427 -21.45 -11.14 -8.50
C LYS A 427 -22.32 -11.82 -9.58
N VAL A 428 -22.01 -13.07 -9.93
CA VAL A 428 -22.81 -13.84 -10.90
C VAL A 428 -24.23 -14.07 -10.39
N GLU A 429 -24.39 -14.34 -9.09
CA GLU A 429 -25.70 -14.53 -8.46
C GLU A 429 -26.54 -13.23 -8.50
N LEU A 430 -25.94 -12.09 -8.16
CA LEU A 430 -26.59 -10.78 -8.25
C LEU A 430 -26.99 -10.41 -9.68
N GLU A 431 -26.11 -10.64 -10.67
CA GLU A 431 -26.45 -10.40 -12.07
C GLU A 431 -27.55 -11.33 -12.58
N THR A 432 -27.68 -12.52 -12.00
CA THR A 432 -28.79 -13.43 -12.31
C THR A 432 -30.10 -12.94 -11.70
N GLN A 433 -30.08 -12.55 -10.42
CA GLN A 433 -31.26 -11.97 -9.76
C GLN A 433 -31.74 -10.69 -10.44
N LYS A 434 -30.81 -9.82 -10.85
CA LYS A 434 -31.12 -8.60 -11.60
C LYS A 434 -31.87 -8.90 -12.90
N ARG A 435 -31.35 -9.82 -13.72
CA ARG A 435 -32.00 -10.25 -14.96
C ARG A 435 -33.39 -10.84 -14.73
N ASP A 436 -33.56 -11.61 -13.66
CA ASP A 436 -34.87 -12.16 -13.29
C ASP A 436 -35.88 -11.08 -12.88
N LEU A 437 -35.44 -10.07 -12.13
CA LEU A 437 -36.28 -8.92 -11.76
C LEU A 437 -36.65 -8.08 -13.00
N GLU A 438 -35.71 -7.83 -13.90
CA GLU A 438 -35.97 -7.14 -15.17
C GLU A 438 -37.03 -7.90 -16.00
N ARG A 439 -36.90 -9.22 -16.11
CA ARG A 439 -37.89 -10.08 -16.80
C ARG A 439 -39.27 -10.00 -16.14
N ARG A 440 -39.34 -10.09 -14.80
CA ARG A 440 -40.61 -9.95 -14.06
C ARG A 440 -41.22 -8.57 -14.28
N GLY A 441 -40.40 -7.51 -14.31
CA GLY A 441 -40.84 -6.15 -14.61
C GLY A 441 -41.48 -6.03 -15.99
N GLN A 442 -40.85 -6.61 -17.02
CA GLN A 442 -41.41 -6.64 -18.37
C GLN A 442 -42.74 -7.43 -18.43
N GLU A 443 -42.83 -8.55 -17.73
CA GLU A 443 -44.05 -9.36 -17.67
C GLU A 443 -45.20 -8.62 -16.97
N LEU A 444 -44.92 -7.93 -15.87
CA LEU A 444 -45.90 -7.08 -15.18
C LEU A 444 -46.40 -5.95 -16.09
N MET A 445 -45.52 -5.28 -16.84
CA MET A 445 -45.92 -4.24 -17.79
C MET A 445 -46.84 -4.79 -18.90
N LYS A 446 -46.56 -5.99 -19.42
CA LYS A 446 -47.46 -6.67 -20.37
C LYS A 446 -48.82 -7.00 -19.75
N ARG A 447 -48.85 -7.46 -18.50
CA ARG A 447 -50.11 -7.75 -17.79
C ARG A 447 -50.91 -6.47 -17.51
N GLU A 448 -50.24 -5.39 -17.14
CA GLU A 448 -50.88 -4.10 -16.87
C GLU A 448 -51.51 -3.49 -18.13
N THR A 449 -50.77 -3.52 -19.25
CA THR A 449 -51.29 -3.09 -20.55
C THR A 449 -52.47 -3.95 -21.01
N HIS A 450 -52.38 -5.28 -20.88
CA HIS A 450 -53.50 -6.17 -21.16
C HIS A 450 -54.72 -5.88 -20.28
N ASN A 451 -54.53 -5.76 -18.96
CA ASN A 451 -55.63 -5.43 -18.03
C ASN A 451 -56.28 -4.08 -18.35
N LYS A 452 -55.50 -3.09 -18.79
CA LYS A 452 -56.03 -1.79 -19.21
C LYS A 452 -56.94 -1.96 -20.44
N ILE A 453 -56.48 -2.70 -21.45
CA ILE A 453 -57.25 -2.99 -22.66
C ILE A 453 -58.55 -3.76 -22.33
N GLU A 454 -58.48 -4.77 -21.46
CA GLU A 454 -59.67 -5.53 -21.03
C GLU A 454 -60.68 -4.64 -20.30
N ARG A 455 -60.23 -3.73 -19.43
CA ARG A 455 -61.13 -2.78 -18.75
C ARG A 455 -61.81 -1.82 -19.73
N GLU A 456 -61.06 -1.31 -20.71
CA GLU A 456 -61.61 -0.45 -21.76
C GLU A 456 -62.66 -1.20 -22.58
N ARG A 457 -62.36 -2.43 -23.01
CA ARG A 457 -63.34 -3.28 -23.73
C ARG A 457 -64.60 -3.55 -22.91
N LEU A 458 -64.45 -3.92 -21.64
CA LEU A 458 -65.59 -4.17 -20.76
C LEU A 458 -66.44 -2.91 -20.56
N ALA A 459 -65.83 -1.73 -20.49
CA ALA A 459 -66.55 -0.46 -20.42
C ALA A 459 -67.35 -0.19 -21.70
N GLU A 460 -66.75 -0.41 -22.87
CA GLU A 460 -67.42 -0.28 -24.18
C GLU A 460 -68.59 -1.28 -24.31
N GLU A 461 -68.40 -2.54 -23.91
CA GLU A 461 -69.46 -3.56 -23.93
C GLU A 461 -70.62 -3.20 -23.00
N LEU A 462 -70.34 -2.67 -21.80
CA LEU A 462 -71.37 -2.18 -20.88
C LEU A 462 -72.16 -1.01 -21.47
N GLU A 463 -71.48 -0.06 -22.13
CA GLU A 463 -72.13 1.07 -22.79
C GLU A 463 -73.01 0.60 -23.96
N GLN A 464 -72.50 -0.28 -24.82
CA GLN A 464 -73.29 -0.88 -25.90
C GLN A 464 -74.50 -1.65 -25.39
N ASN A 465 -74.34 -2.43 -24.32
CA ASN A 465 -75.45 -3.15 -23.70
C ASN A 465 -76.47 -2.20 -23.07
N ALA A 466 -76.05 -1.09 -22.47
CA ALA A 466 -76.95 -0.06 -21.99
C ALA A 466 -77.77 0.54 -23.14
N VAL A 467 -77.12 0.88 -24.27
CA VAL A 467 -77.80 1.40 -25.47
C VAL A 467 -78.80 0.39 -26.03
N LYS A 468 -78.40 -0.89 -26.18
CA LYS A 468 -79.28 -1.98 -26.62
C LYS A 468 -80.48 -2.13 -25.68
N ASN A 469 -80.26 -2.13 -24.36
CA ASN A 469 -81.33 -2.22 -23.38
C ASN A 469 -82.28 -1.02 -23.45
N CYS A 470 -81.78 0.20 -23.62
CA CYS A 470 -82.62 1.38 -23.83
C CYS A 470 -83.46 1.26 -25.12
N SER A 471 -82.87 0.78 -26.21
CA SER A 471 -83.58 0.53 -27.47
C SER A 471 -84.65 -0.54 -27.31
N LEU A 472 -84.35 -1.66 -26.64
CA LEU A 472 -85.31 -2.72 -26.33
C LEU A 472 -86.44 -2.22 -25.44
N GLN A 473 -86.14 -1.40 -24.43
CA GLN A 473 -87.16 -0.80 -23.56
C GLN A 473 -88.06 0.16 -24.34
N ALA A 474 -87.49 0.93 -25.27
CA ALA A 474 -88.25 1.81 -26.17
C ALA A 474 -89.16 0.99 -27.10
N ALA A 475 -88.64 -0.06 -27.74
CA ALA A 475 -89.41 -0.97 -28.58
C ALA A 475 -90.54 -1.66 -27.78
N ALA A 476 -90.27 -2.15 -26.57
CA ALA A 476 -91.29 -2.75 -25.70
C ALA A 476 -92.34 -1.74 -25.23
N LYS A 477 -91.99 -0.46 -25.08
CA LYS A 477 -92.95 0.61 -24.78
C LYS A 477 -93.82 0.92 -26.00
N GLU A 478 -93.24 0.93 -27.20
CA GLU A 478 -93.98 1.18 -28.43
C GLU A 478 -94.90 0.01 -28.79
N GLN A 479 -94.46 -1.24 -28.60
CA GLN A 479 -95.32 -2.41 -28.72
C GLN A 479 -96.53 -2.33 -27.78
N ARG A 480 -96.32 -1.98 -26.50
CA ARG A 480 -97.43 -1.78 -25.55
C ARG A 480 -98.42 -0.72 -26.02
N ARG A 481 -97.96 0.39 -26.59
CA ARG A 481 -98.82 1.43 -27.18
C ARG A 481 -99.60 0.90 -28.38
N ALA A 482 -98.95 0.14 -29.26
CA ALA A 482 -99.59 -0.49 -30.40
C ALA A 482 -100.69 -1.47 -29.94
N ASP A 483 -100.38 -2.34 -28.96
CA ASP A 483 -101.34 -3.29 -28.37
C ASP A 483 -102.54 -2.57 -27.72
N GLU A 484 -102.30 -1.48 -26.98
CA GLU A 484 -103.36 -0.62 -26.41
C GLU A 484 -104.25 -0.02 -27.51
N ASN A 485 -103.67 0.42 -28.63
CA ASN A 485 -104.43 0.95 -29.76
C ASN A 485 -105.28 -0.13 -30.44
N VAL A 486 -104.72 -1.34 -30.63
CA VAL A 486 -105.46 -2.49 -31.17
C VAL A 486 -106.62 -2.87 -30.26
N MET A 487 -106.43 -2.86 -28.94
CA MET A 487 -107.50 -3.11 -27.97
C MET A 487 -108.64 -2.08 -28.08
N LYS A 488 -108.31 -0.78 -28.18
CA LYS A 488 -109.33 0.27 -28.40
C LYS A 488 -110.08 0.07 -29.72
N LEU A 489 -109.37 -0.27 -30.79
CA LEU A 489 -109.97 -0.61 -32.08
C LEU A 489 -110.90 -1.82 -31.98
N ALA A 490 -110.50 -2.86 -31.27
CA ALA A 490 -111.30 -4.05 -31.04
C ALA A 490 -112.58 -3.74 -30.23
N GLU A 491 -112.48 -2.90 -29.20
CA GLU A 491 -113.64 -2.43 -28.43
C GLU A 491 -114.60 -1.59 -29.28
N GLU A 492 -114.08 -0.69 -30.13
CA GLU A 492 -114.91 0.11 -31.03
C GLU A 492 -115.61 -0.78 -32.06
N HIS A 493 -114.88 -1.72 -32.67
CA HIS A 493 -115.45 -2.70 -33.59
C HIS A 493 -116.54 -3.54 -32.92
N LYS A 494 -116.34 -3.95 -31.66
CA LYS A 494 -117.36 -4.64 -30.86
C LYS A 494 -118.61 -3.77 -30.67
N LYS A 495 -118.46 -2.49 -30.31
CA LYS A 495 -119.59 -1.54 -30.19
C LYS A 495 -120.33 -1.34 -31.51
N GLN A 496 -119.60 -1.21 -32.61
CA GLN A 496 -120.21 -1.10 -33.94
C GLN A 496 -120.97 -2.37 -34.32
N LYS A 497 -120.39 -3.55 -34.05
CA LYS A 497 -121.05 -4.84 -34.26
C LYS A 497 -122.33 -4.95 -33.43
N GLU A 498 -122.30 -4.54 -32.16
CA GLU A 498 -123.49 -4.50 -31.30
C GLU A 498 -124.57 -3.54 -31.82
N LYS A 499 -124.19 -2.35 -32.34
CA LYS A 499 -125.13 -1.42 -33.01
C LYS A 499 -125.75 -2.05 -34.25
N LEU A 500 -124.96 -2.71 -35.08
CA LEU A 500 -125.44 -3.40 -36.28
C LEU A 500 -126.40 -4.55 -35.91
N HIS A 501 -126.06 -5.39 -34.92
CA HIS A 501 -126.97 -6.44 -34.45
C HIS A 501 -128.30 -5.88 -33.94
N LYS A 502 -128.30 -4.78 -33.19
CA LYS A 502 -129.54 -4.11 -32.76
C LYS A 502 -130.39 -3.67 -33.95
N ARG A 503 -129.74 -3.17 -35.02
CA ARG A 503 -130.42 -2.76 -36.25
C ARG A 503 -131.02 -3.95 -37.00
N ILE A 504 -130.30 -5.07 -37.08
CA ILE A 504 -130.79 -6.32 -37.69
C ILE A 504 -132.05 -6.80 -36.97
N ILE A 505 -132.03 -6.91 -35.63
CA ILE A 505 -133.20 -7.33 -34.83
C ILE A 505 -134.41 -6.41 -35.08
N GLN A 506 -134.17 -5.10 -35.25
CA GLN A 506 -135.24 -4.16 -35.54
C GLN A 506 -135.82 -4.32 -36.94
N LEU A 507 -134.98 -4.60 -37.94
CA LEU A 507 -135.42 -4.89 -39.31
C LEU A 507 -136.14 -6.23 -39.40
N GLU A 508 -135.68 -7.26 -38.68
CA GLU A 508 -136.37 -8.56 -38.56
C GLU A 508 -137.79 -8.37 -38.03
N LYS A 509 -137.98 -7.58 -36.96
CA LYS A 509 -139.33 -7.25 -36.46
C LYS A 509 -140.21 -6.53 -37.48
N GLN A 510 -139.64 -5.63 -38.29
CA GLN A 510 -140.39 -4.95 -39.35
C GLN A 510 -140.77 -5.92 -40.48
N LEU A 511 -139.90 -6.88 -40.79
CA LEU A 511 -140.18 -7.92 -41.76
C LEU A 511 -141.30 -8.85 -41.28
N ASP A 512 -141.26 -9.29 -40.02
CA ASP A 512 -142.30 -10.13 -39.42
C ASP A 512 -143.66 -9.40 -39.42
N ALA A 513 -143.67 -8.11 -39.11
CA ALA A 513 -144.88 -7.29 -39.18
C ALA A 513 -145.45 -7.21 -40.61
N LYS A 514 -144.59 -7.05 -41.62
CA LYS A 514 -145.01 -7.09 -43.04
C LYS A 514 -145.60 -8.44 -43.41
N GLN A 515 -144.95 -9.54 -43.04
CA GLN A 515 -145.43 -10.89 -43.34
C GLN A 515 -146.79 -11.16 -42.67
N ALA A 516 -147.01 -10.67 -41.45
CA ALA A 516 -148.31 -10.77 -40.78
C ALA A 516 -149.43 -10.05 -41.55
N VAL A 517 -149.18 -8.83 -42.02
CA VAL A 517 -150.15 -8.08 -42.86
C VAL A 517 -150.42 -8.82 -44.17
N GLN A 518 -149.38 -9.39 -44.80
CA GLN A 518 -149.52 -10.15 -46.04
C GLN A 518 -150.38 -11.41 -45.86
N LEU A 519 -150.22 -12.13 -44.74
CA LEU A 519 -151.08 -13.26 -44.39
C LEU A 519 -152.53 -12.81 -44.12
N GLU A 520 -152.72 -11.63 -43.52
CA GLU A 520 -154.04 -11.04 -43.28
C GLU A 520 -154.76 -10.70 -44.59
N VAL A 521 -154.05 -10.16 -45.59
CA VAL A 521 -154.56 -9.92 -46.95
C VAL A 521 -154.99 -11.24 -47.62
N GLU A 522 -154.17 -12.28 -47.56
CA GLU A 522 -154.51 -13.59 -48.15
C GLU A 522 -155.69 -14.27 -47.44
N GLN A 523 -155.77 -14.17 -46.10
CA GLN A 523 -156.94 -14.65 -45.36
C GLN A 523 -158.21 -13.91 -45.76
N LEU A 524 -158.15 -12.58 -45.90
CA LEU A 524 -159.29 -11.77 -46.31
C LEU A 524 -159.69 -12.05 -47.77
N ARG A 525 -158.72 -12.25 -48.69
CA ARG A 525 -158.97 -12.72 -50.07
C ARG A 525 -159.64 -14.08 -50.10
N GLY A 526 -159.16 -15.04 -49.32
CA GLY A 526 -159.76 -16.37 -49.21
C GLY A 526 -161.21 -16.30 -48.71
N LYS A 527 -161.48 -15.47 -47.69
CA LYS A 527 -162.84 -15.23 -47.17
C LYS A 527 -163.77 -14.61 -48.22
N LEU A 528 -163.27 -13.63 -48.98
CA LEU A 528 -164.02 -12.99 -50.06
C LEU A 528 -164.36 -13.97 -51.19
N ASN A 529 -163.40 -14.82 -51.57
CA ASN A 529 -163.58 -15.79 -52.65
C ASN A 529 -164.60 -16.88 -52.30
N VAL A 530 -164.62 -17.35 -51.05
CA VAL A 530 -165.63 -18.29 -50.55
C VAL A 530 -167.03 -17.67 -50.58
N MET A 531 -167.17 -16.38 -50.27
CA MET A 531 -168.46 -15.69 -50.32
C MET A 531 -168.94 -15.40 -51.76
N MET A 532 -168.04 -15.19 -52.72
CA MET A 532 -168.36 -14.97 -54.14
C MET A 532 -168.83 -16.25 -54.86
N HIS A 533 -168.54 -17.44 -54.33
CA HIS A 533 -168.94 -18.72 -54.92
C HIS A 533 -170.23 -19.33 -54.35
N MET A 534 -170.84 -18.71 -53.35
CA MET A 534 -172.12 -19.15 -52.76
C MET A 534 -173.29 -18.28 -53.26
N GLY A 535 -173.39 -18.09 -54.58
CA GLY A 535 -174.41 -17.25 -55.20
C GLY A 535 -175.41 -18.02 -56.07
N HIS A 536 -176.59 -18.32 -55.51
CA HIS A 536 -177.86 -18.08 -56.18
C HIS A 536 -178.89 -17.54 -55.18
N GLU A 537 -179.53 -16.45 -55.59
CA GLU A 537 -180.74 -15.79 -55.07
C GLU A 537 -180.68 -15.09 -53.69
N GLY A 538 -180.30 -13.82 -53.74
CA GLY A 538 -181.19 -12.76 -53.26
C GLY A 538 -181.25 -12.45 -51.76
N ASP A 539 -180.16 -12.63 -51.00
CA ASP A 539 -180.17 -12.32 -49.56
C ASP A 539 -179.38 -11.05 -49.20
N LEU A 540 -180.11 -9.98 -48.84
CA LEU A 540 -179.61 -8.61 -48.61
C LEU A 540 -178.58 -8.51 -47.46
N ARG A 541 -178.51 -9.51 -46.57
CA ARG A 541 -177.49 -9.60 -45.51
C ARG A 541 -176.10 -9.96 -46.02
N VAL A 542 -176.02 -10.66 -47.16
CA VAL A 542 -174.74 -11.08 -47.75
C VAL A 542 -174.06 -9.89 -48.42
N LEU A 543 -174.82 -9.04 -49.11
CA LEU A 543 -174.30 -7.82 -49.78
C LEU A 543 -173.60 -6.87 -48.80
N ASN A 544 -174.21 -6.56 -47.66
CA ASN A 544 -173.61 -5.62 -46.69
C ASN A 544 -172.31 -6.18 -46.05
N LYS A 545 -172.20 -7.52 -45.94
CA LYS A 545 -171.02 -8.19 -45.38
C LYS A 545 -169.90 -8.32 -46.42
N VAL A 546 -170.25 -8.51 -47.70
CA VAL A 546 -169.31 -8.42 -48.83
C VAL A 546 -168.75 -7.00 -48.95
N GLU A 547 -169.58 -5.97 -48.80
CA GLU A 547 -169.15 -4.57 -48.94
C GLU A 547 -168.18 -4.13 -47.81
N LEU A 548 -168.44 -4.52 -46.56
CA LEU A 548 -167.50 -4.31 -45.45
C LEU A 548 -166.16 -5.05 -45.66
N LEU A 549 -166.21 -6.27 -46.21
CA LEU A 549 -165.00 -7.03 -46.55
C LEU A 549 -164.23 -6.39 -47.71
N ILE A 550 -164.90 -5.89 -48.75
CA ILE A 550 -164.26 -5.16 -49.85
C ILE A 550 -163.54 -3.91 -49.32
N LYS A 551 -164.16 -3.18 -48.38
CA LYS A 551 -163.54 -1.98 -47.81
C LYS A 551 -162.31 -2.31 -46.95
N ALA A 552 -162.42 -3.29 -46.04
CA ALA A 552 -161.29 -3.71 -45.20
C ALA A 552 -160.14 -4.30 -46.02
N LEU A 553 -160.45 -5.02 -47.10
CA LEU A 553 -159.46 -5.59 -48.00
C LEU A 553 -158.75 -4.50 -48.81
N ARG A 554 -159.47 -3.44 -49.23
CA ARG A 554 -158.87 -2.28 -49.90
C ARG A 554 -157.93 -1.50 -48.98
N GLU A 555 -158.32 -1.25 -47.73
CA GLU A 555 -157.46 -0.58 -46.74
C GLU A 555 -156.17 -1.39 -46.47
N LYS A 556 -156.28 -2.73 -46.39
CA LYS A 556 -155.11 -3.61 -46.20
C LYS A 556 -154.24 -3.78 -47.45
N GLU A 557 -154.84 -3.76 -48.64
CA GLU A 557 -154.11 -3.73 -49.92
C GLU A 557 -153.36 -2.40 -50.10
N GLU A 558 -153.93 -1.27 -49.67
CA GLU A 558 -153.24 0.04 -49.63
C GLU A 558 -152.08 0.03 -48.63
N GLU A 559 -152.26 -0.47 -47.39
CA GLU A 559 -151.16 -0.60 -46.41
C GLU A 559 -150.01 -1.49 -46.95
N LEU A 560 -150.34 -2.56 -47.66
CA LEU A 560 -149.34 -3.44 -48.28
C LEU A 560 -148.59 -2.75 -49.42
N GLN A 561 -149.30 -1.99 -50.27
CA GLN A 561 -148.70 -1.22 -51.37
C GLN A 561 -147.76 -0.13 -50.85
N ASP A 562 -148.14 0.60 -49.79
CA ASP A 562 -147.27 1.60 -49.17
C ASP A 562 -146.00 0.97 -48.57
N LEU A 563 -146.14 -0.20 -47.93
CA LEU A 563 -145.01 -1.00 -47.43
C LEU A 563 -144.10 -1.52 -48.56
N GLU A 564 -144.66 -1.91 -49.70
CA GLU A 564 -143.89 -2.34 -50.88
C GLU A 564 -143.14 -1.19 -51.54
N ALA A 565 -143.77 -0.01 -51.67
CA ALA A 565 -143.13 1.20 -52.17
C ALA A 565 -141.96 1.62 -51.26
N LEU A 566 -142.14 1.58 -49.94
CA LEU A 566 -141.07 1.85 -48.98
C LEU A 566 -139.90 0.85 -49.10
N ASN A 567 -140.20 -0.43 -49.34
CA ASN A 567 -139.17 -1.45 -49.51
C ASN A 567 -138.35 -1.23 -50.80
N GLN A 568 -138.99 -0.84 -51.91
CA GLN A 568 -138.29 -0.46 -53.14
C GLN A 568 -137.36 0.76 -52.92
N TYR A 569 -137.81 1.76 -52.15
CA TYR A 569 -136.99 2.92 -51.80
C TYR A 569 -135.76 2.55 -50.96
N LEU A 570 -135.91 1.69 -49.95
CA LEU A 570 -134.78 1.25 -49.11
C LEU A 570 -133.74 0.44 -49.92
N ILE A 571 -134.18 -0.41 -50.85
CA ILE A 571 -133.26 -1.15 -51.74
C ILE A 571 -132.42 -0.19 -52.60
N LEU A 572 -133.03 0.88 -53.13
CA LEU A 572 -132.31 1.91 -53.89
C LEU A 572 -131.32 2.67 -53.00
N GLN A 573 -131.72 3.01 -51.76
CA GLN A 573 -130.85 3.73 -50.83
C GLN A 573 -129.63 2.90 -50.40
N GLU A 574 -129.81 1.60 -50.12
CA GLU A 574 -128.70 0.71 -49.77
C GLU A 574 -127.76 0.45 -50.95
N ARG A 575 -128.28 0.34 -52.19
CA ARG A 575 -127.43 0.26 -53.39
C ARG A 575 -126.56 1.51 -53.57
N ASN A 576 -127.11 2.70 -53.35
CA ASN A 576 -126.34 3.94 -53.41
C ASN A 576 -125.24 3.97 -52.35
N ARG A 577 -125.55 3.65 -51.08
CA ARG A 577 -124.55 3.60 -50.01
C ARG A 577 -123.44 2.59 -50.27
N ASN A 578 -123.79 1.43 -50.85
CA ASN A 578 -122.81 0.40 -51.19
C ASN A 578 -121.91 0.84 -52.37
N ASN A 579 -122.44 1.59 -53.34
CA ASN A 579 -121.63 2.19 -54.40
C ASN A 579 -120.63 3.20 -53.82
N ASP A 580 -121.06 4.10 -52.91
CA ASP A 580 -120.15 5.05 -52.25
C ASP A 580 -119.00 4.35 -51.51
N LEU A 581 -119.31 3.22 -50.85
CA LEU A 581 -118.33 2.39 -50.15
C LEU A 581 -117.36 1.67 -51.10
N GLN A 582 -117.85 1.20 -52.24
CA GLN A 582 -117.03 0.60 -53.29
C GLN A 582 -116.11 1.64 -53.93
N ASP A 583 -116.60 2.84 -54.21
CA ASP A 583 -115.80 3.93 -54.78
C ASP A 583 -114.70 4.38 -53.81
N ALA A 584 -115.03 4.57 -52.52
CA ALA A 584 -114.03 4.87 -51.49
C ALA A 584 -112.96 3.76 -51.37
N ARG A 585 -113.35 2.49 -51.56
CA ARG A 585 -112.41 1.35 -51.53
C ARG A 585 -111.54 1.31 -52.79
N LYS A 586 -112.08 1.68 -53.96
CA LYS A 586 -111.35 1.77 -55.23
C LYS A 586 -110.33 2.91 -55.22
N GLU A 587 -110.70 4.06 -54.65
CA GLU A 587 -109.80 5.21 -54.42
C GLU A 587 -108.60 4.80 -53.53
N LEU A 588 -108.85 4.05 -52.45
CA LEU A 588 -107.80 3.56 -51.55
C LEU A 588 -106.80 2.63 -52.27
N VAL A 589 -107.29 1.76 -53.17
CA VAL A 589 -106.45 0.85 -53.96
C VAL A 589 -105.62 1.62 -54.98
N ASN A 590 -106.16 2.65 -55.63
CA ASN A 590 -105.40 3.48 -56.57
C ASN A 590 -104.26 4.24 -55.87
N ARG A 591 -104.49 4.77 -54.66
CA ARG A 591 -103.45 5.49 -53.91
C ARG A 591 -102.37 4.60 -53.30
N MET A 592 -102.56 3.28 -53.28
CA MET A 592 -101.53 2.31 -52.88
C MET A 592 -100.63 1.83 -54.04
N GLY A 593 -100.98 2.15 -55.29
CA GLY A 593 -100.22 1.75 -56.49
C GLY A 593 -99.40 2.89 -57.12
N GLU A 594 -99.42 4.10 -56.56
CA GLU A 594 -98.58 5.22 -57.02
C GLU A 594 -97.22 5.14 -56.33
N LEU A 595 -96.15 4.95 -57.11
CA LEU A 595 -94.78 4.91 -56.62
C LEU A 595 -94.13 6.28 -56.73
N ASP A 596 -93.36 6.70 -55.72
CA ASP A 596 -92.53 7.91 -55.84
C ASP A 596 -91.42 7.62 -56.87
N SER A 597 -91.34 8.44 -57.91
CA SER A 597 -90.36 8.28 -59.00
C SER A 597 -88.94 8.70 -58.61
N LYS A 598 -88.76 9.42 -57.49
CA LYS A 598 -87.43 9.92 -57.05
C LYS A 598 -86.38 8.82 -56.84
N PRO A 599 -86.64 7.71 -56.11
CA PRO A 599 -85.70 6.59 -55.99
C PRO A 599 -85.26 5.97 -57.33
N PHE A 600 -86.20 5.79 -58.26
CA PHE A 600 -85.92 5.25 -59.60
C PHE A 600 -85.02 6.20 -60.38
N HIS A 601 -85.27 7.50 -60.27
CA HIS A 601 -84.46 8.54 -60.90
C HIS A 601 -83.03 8.60 -60.34
N GLU A 602 -82.86 8.54 -59.01
CA GLU A 602 -81.53 8.50 -58.39
C GLU A 602 -80.73 7.26 -58.79
N ALA A 603 -81.39 6.11 -58.97
CA ALA A 603 -80.76 4.89 -59.44
C ALA A 603 -80.33 4.99 -60.91
N MET A 604 -81.17 5.54 -61.80
CA MET A 604 -80.87 5.70 -63.22
C MET A 604 -79.80 6.77 -63.50
N LYS A 605 -79.75 7.84 -62.69
CA LYS A 605 -78.70 8.88 -62.77
C LYS A 605 -77.28 8.34 -62.60
N LYS A 606 -77.10 7.17 -61.97
CA LYS A 606 -75.78 6.53 -61.81
C LYS A 606 -75.27 5.86 -63.10
N LYS A 607 -76.15 5.61 -64.07
CA LYS A 607 -75.83 4.86 -65.30
C LYS A 607 -76.05 5.63 -66.61
N TYR A 608 -76.91 6.64 -66.61
CA TYR A 608 -77.32 7.38 -67.82
C TYR A 608 -77.23 8.90 -67.62
N ASN A 609 -77.21 9.65 -68.73
CA ASN A 609 -77.22 11.13 -68.69
C ASN A 609 -78.59 11.66 -68.22
N GLU A 610 -78.69 12.93 -67.85
CA GLU A 610 -79.87 13.47 -67.13
C GLU A 610 -81.19 13.41 -67.93
N ALA A 611 -81.14 13.50 -69.26
CA ALA A 611 -82.33 13.37 -70.11
C ALA A 611 -82.77 11.89 -70.21
N GLU A 612 -81.83 10.98 -70.46
CA GLU A 612 -82.09 9.54 -70.55
C GLU A 612 -82.45 8.92 -69.18
N ALA A 613 -81.85 9.40 -68.10
CA ALA A 613 -82.13 8.91 -66.75
C ALA A 613 -83.56 9.22 -66.32
N ASN A 614 -84.10 10.37 -66.72
CA ASN A 614 -85.50 10.73 -66.47
C ASN A 614 -86.44 9.80 -67.23
N GLU A 615 -86.21 9.62 -68.53
CA GLU A 615 -87.03 8.76 -69.38
C GLU A 615 -87.01 7.30 -68.89
N ARG A 616 -85.82 6.76 -68.61
CA ARG A 616 -85.66 5.39 -68.09
C ARG A 616 -86.23 5.20 -66.69
N ALA A 617 -86.15 6.23 -65.83
CA ALA A 617 -86.74 6.17 -64.50
C ALA A 617 -88.27 6.18 -64.57
N SER A 618 -88.86 6.99 -65.45
CA SER A 618 -90.30 6.96 -65.71
C SER A 618 -90.76 5.62 -66.28
N GLU A 619 -90.03 5.05 -67.26
CA GLU A 619 -90.32 3.71 -67.79
C GLU A 619 -90.30 2.64 -66.68
N LEU A 620 -89.28 2.66 -65.82
CA LEU A 620 -89.14 1.66 -64.76
C LEU A 620 -90.17 1.85 -63.64
N CYS A 621 -90.47 3.10 -63.27
CA CYS A 621 -91.48 3.42 -62.27
C CYS A 621 -92.86 2.94 -62.74
N SER A 622 -93.24 3.25 -63.98
CA SER A 622 -94.51 2.78 -64.57
C SER A 622 -94.58 1.27 -64.68
N LEU A 623 -93.47 0.59 -65.00
CA LEU A 623 -93.42 -0.87 -65.03
C LEU A 623 -93.67 -1.49 -63.64
N PHE A 624 -93.08 -0.90 -62.59
CA PHE A 624 -93.30 -1.38 -61.21
C PHE A 624 -94.71 -1.06 -60.70
N GLU A 625 -95.31 0.07 -61.09
CA GLU A 625 -96.72 0.36 -60.81
C GLU A 625 -97.65 -0.66 -61.50
N GLU A 626 -97.31 -1.09 -62.71
CA GLU A 626 -98.04 -2.13 -63.43
C GLU A 626 -97.92 -3.50 -62.73
N TYR A 627 -96.73 -3.85 -62.25
CA TYR A 627 -96.53 -5.06 -61.44
C TYR A 627 -97.29 -5.03 -60.12
N LEU A 628 -97.34 -3.90 -59.42
CA LEU A 628 -98.09 -3.77 -58.17
C LEU A 628 -99.62 -3.78 -58.38
N ARG A 629 -100.10 -3.54 -59.61
CA ARG A 629 -101.52 -3.71 -59.97
C ARG A 629 -101.92 -5.16 -60.20
N ASP A 630 -100.97 -6.07 -60.41
CA ASP A 630 -101.23 -7.49 -60.56
C ASP A 630 -101.27 -8.18 -59.18
N PRO A 631 -102.44 -8.65 -58.72
CA PRO A 631 -102.56 -9.31 -57.41
C PRO A 631 -101.86 -10.66 -57.31
N GLU A 632 -101.44 -11.28 -58.43
CA GLU A 632 -100.62 -12.50 -58.41
C GLU A 632 -99.11 -12.23 -58.47
N TRP A 633 -98.70 -10.96 -58.64
CA TRP A 633 -97.29 -10.60 -58.69
C TRP A 633 -96.68 -10.49 -57.28
N HIS A 634 -95.60 -11.24 -57.06
CA HIS A 634 -94.87 -11.26 -55.80
C HIS A 634 -93.42 -10.79 -56.04
N PRO A 635 -92.99 -9.64 -55.48
CA PRO A 635 -91.66 -9.06 -55.74
C PRO A 635 -90.51 -9.91 -55.19
N VAL A 636 -90.80 -10.92 -54.38
CA VAL A 636 -89.79 -11.74 -53.71
C VAL A 636 -90.18 -13.21 -53.85
N LYS A 637 -89.36 -13.99 -54.55
CA LYS A 637 -89.53 -15.45 -54.66
C LYS A 637 -88.74 -16.15 -53.55
N VAL A 638 -89.45 -16.82 -52.65
CA VAL A 638 -88.85 -17.73 -51.67
C VAL A 638 -88.73 -19.10 -52.32
N VAL A 639 -87.49 -19.57 -52.52
CA VAL A 639 -87.23 -20.90 -53.07
C VAL A 639 -86.56 -21.75 -52.00
N ASP A 640 -87.07 -22.96 -51.81
CA ASP A 640 -86.56 -23.92 -50.85
C ASP A 640 -85.38 -24.68 -51.47
N VAL A 641 -84.16 -24.41 -50.99
CA VAL A 641 -82.96 -25.16 -51.37
C VAL A 641 -82.39 -25.76 -50.10
N ASN A 642 -82.45 -27.09 -50.00
CA ASN A 642 -81.96 -27.88 -48.86
C ASN A 642 -82.57 -27.51 -47.49
N GLY A 643 -83.87 -27.19 -47.43
CA GLY A 643 -84.62 -27.04 -46.18
C GLY A 643 -84.32 -25.74 -45.40
N THR A 644 -83.76 -24.73 -46.07
CA THR A 644 -83.65 -23.38 -45.54
C THR A 644 -84.25 -22.39 -46.55
N HIS A 645 -85.27 -21.65 -46.13
CA HIS A 645 -85.92 -20.63 -46.94
C HIS A 645 -84.93 -19.50 -47.23
N GLN A 646 -84.47 -19.39 -48.48
CA GLN A 646 -83.67 -18.26 -48.93
C GLN A 646 -84.51 -17.32 -49.77
N VAL A 647 -84.40 -16.04 -49.44
CA VAL A 647 -85.14 -14.93 -50.03
C VAL A 647 -84.30 -14.39 -51.19
N TRP A 648 -84.78 -14.54 -52.42
CA TRP A 648 -84.17 -13.90 -53.60
C TRP A 648 -84.94 -12.61 -53.90
N LEU A 649 -84.22 -11.48 -53.88
CA LEU A 649 -84.72 -10.16 -54.31
C LEU A 649 -84.75 -10.03 -55.83
#